data_AF-A0A925PRI6-F1
#
_entry.id   AF-A0A925PRI6-F1
#
_cell.length_a   1.000
_cell.length_b   1.000
_cell.length_c   1.000
_cell.angle_alpha   90.00
_cell.angle_beta   90.00
_cell.angle_gamma   90.00
#
_symmetry.space_group_name_H-M   'P 1'
#
loop_
_entity.id
_entity.type
_entity.pdbx_description
1 polymer ?
#
loop_
_entity_poly.entity_id
_entity_poly.type
_entity_poly.pdbx_seq_one_letter_code
_entity_poly.pdbx_strand_id
1 'polypeptide(L)'
;MQTNAIEHTALLFGHDPRTGIVAVEPAGHFVRLFFRTDNGIHFHDEPFRPFILASDPALLSGCRVPCSIRQLAGDDTFRYQLLFDSWGDCLTARDFLANKTKKTSGASDAPYLFIPDLSHQYLLSTGTTLFKGLDFERLRCLALDIETLCAEGYEFSNPERPEDRIISIALKDSHGDEIVLRGDILSEPELLRALNETIHRTDPDVIIGHNIFRFDLDYIGRRAQMHGIRLDWGRNGTTVHVSPNSRWNLAERVIDYPRWDVYGRHIIDTYFLVQLYDIGLRSLESHGLKQVARHFGIAADSRVYLDGDDISDTFHTNPELLYLYNLDDVRETLALFRLLAYPWFLQTRIFPYSFQNCPLRGNATRINALFLREYLHLGHAIPARTAESTPFEGGYTELAHEGVCGPIVHCDVASLYPSLMLTYLLRPGKDSLGLFLPMLAELRRFRLDAKQSAREATNDGERHYHDALQQIFKVLINSFFGYLGAALHNFSDPDAAAEVTRLGRVTIKNMIALLKAEGAEPVEIDTDGIYFRPPAGCNSEESEQALVRRISEGLPAGIEVEMDGRYRSMFAYKTKNYALLGYDGRITIRGSSLKSRGIERYLREFMQEMITLLLAGNASGIERLYTEYVSRIRSRNLDVAWISRTETINESPAAYREKVRLGKRNPSAAFEIAMAAEKPYRAGDQVSYYVSGSTKDVVAYENCRPIRAFNPAHPDINTAYYIEKLRQLKRRFDPFLPQEPTLFDL
;
A
#
# COMPACT_ATOMS: atom_id res chain seq x y z
N MET A 1 10.63 -20.56 -24.13
CA MET A 1 9.63 -19.80 -23.35
C MET A 1 8.35 -20.61 -23.32
N GLN A 2 8.11 -21.36 -22.24
CA GLN A 2 6.81 -22.00 -22.04
C GLN A 2 5.81 -20.90 -21.69
N THR A 3 4.79 -20.69 -22.53
CA THR A 3 3.57 -20.00 -22.11
C THR A 3 3.09 -20.66 -20.83
N ASN A 4 3.02 -19.88 -19.76
CA ASN A 4 2.76 -20.41 -18.43
C ASN A 4 1.35 -21.03 -18.43
N ALA A 5 1.22 -22.33 -18.15
CA ALA A 5 -0.05 -23.06 -18.26
C ALA A 5 -1.19 -22.42 -17.44
N ILE A 6 -0.82 -21.65 -16.42
CA ILE A 6 -1.68 -20.86 -15.54
C ILE A 6 -2.48 -19.79 -16.31
N GLU A 7 -1.88 -19.12 -17.30
CA GLU A 7 -2.49 -18.00 -18.02
C GLU A 7 -3.66 -18.43 -18.94
N HIS A 8 -3.87 -19.74 -19.14
CA HIS A 8 -5.01 -20.28 -19.90
C HIS A 8 -6.32 -20.33 -19.11
N THR A 9 -6.30 -20.05 -17.80
CA THR A 9 -7.53 -20.00 -16.99
C THR A 9 -8.22 -18.66 -17.19
N ALA A 10 -9.12 -18.60 -18.17
CA ALA A 10 -9.83 -17.39 -18.58
C ALA A 10 -10.56 -16.70 -17.41
N LEU A 11 -11.09 -17.48 -16.45
CA LEU A 11 -11.75 -16.97 -15.26
C LEU A 11 -10.88 -15.97 -14.46
N LEU A 12 -9.56 -16.19 -14.43
CA LEU A 12 -8.61 -15.29 -13.76
C LEU A 12 -7.90 -14.36 -14.74
N PHE A 13 -7.42 -14.86 -15.87
CA PHE A 13 -6.58 -14.09 -16.78
C PHE A 13 -7.35 -13.36 -17.88
N GLY A 14 -8.67 -13.53 -17.98
CA GLY A 14 -9.51 -12.97 -19.02
C GLY A 14 -9.47 -13.78 -20.33
N HIS A 15 -10.47 -13.53 -21.18
CA HIS A 15 -10.76 -14.34 -22.38
C HIS A 15 -9.96 -13.95 -23.63
N ASP A 16 -9.25 -12.82 -23.61
CA ASP A 16 -8.41 -12.39 -24.73
C ASP A 16 -7.02 -13.07 -24.66
N PRO A 17 -6.64 -13.94 -25.61
CA PRO A 17 -5.38 -14.67 -25.56
C PRO A 17 -4.19 -13.85 -26.08
N ARG A 18 -4.41 -12.63 -26.60
CA ARG A 18 -3.36 -11.84 -27.24
C ARG A 18 -2.27 -11.45 -26.25
N THR A 19 -1.02 -11.51 -26.71
CA THR A 19 0.17 -11.23 -25.92
C THR A 19 0.81 -9.90 -26.33
N GLY A 20 1.64 -9.34 -25.47
CA GLY A 20 2.43 -8.14 -25.76
C GLY A 20 1.65 -6.83 -25.70
N ILE A 21 0.37 -6.84 -25.29
CA ILE A 21 -0.41 -5.61 -25.06
C ILE A 21 0.19 -4.86 -23.87
N VAL A 22 0.73 -3.67 -24.11
CA VAL A 22 1.34 -2.84 -23.07
C VAL A 22 0.45 -1.68 -22.62
N ALA A 23 -0.46 -1.20 -23.46
CA ALA A 23 -1.41 -0.14 -23.11
C ALA A 23 -2.69 -0.23 -23.93
N VAL A 24 -3.77 0.32 -23.39
CA VAL A 24 -5.10 0.38 -24.00
C VAL A 24 -5.63 1.80 -23.76
N GLU A 25 -6.00 2.49 -24.84
CA GLU A 25 -6.33 3.91 -24.79
C GLU A 25 -7.56 4.28 -25.64
N PRO A 26 -8.30 5.35 -25.29
CA PRO A 26 -9.40 5.86 -26.12
C PRO A 26 -8.92 6.46 -27.45
N ALA A 27 -9.49 6.04 -28.58
CA ALA A 27 -9.14 6.54 -29.92
C ALA A 27 -10.40 6.95 -30.71
N GLY A 28 -11.10 8.00 -30.25
CA GLY A 28 -12.34 8.46 -30.87
C GLY A 28 -13.48 7.46 -30.68
N HIS A 29 -13.94 6.83 -31.76
CA HIS A 29 -14.94 5.74 -31.76
C HIS A 29 -14.31 4.34 -31.57
N PHE A 30 -12.99 4.30 -31.40
CA PHE A 30 -12.21 3.09 -31.24
C PHE A 30 -11.50 3.07 -29.88
N VAL A 31 -10.97 1.91 -29.54
CA VAL A 31 -9.94 1.73 -28.54
C VAL A 31 -8.65 1.34 -29.24
N ARG A 32 -7.55 2.00 -28.89
CA ARG A 32 -6.21 1.70 -29.39
C ARG A 32 -5.49 0.78 -28.43
N LEU A 33 -5.07 -0.37 -28.92
CA LEU A 33 -4.21 -1.31 -28.23
C LEU A 33 -2.77 -1.09 -28.71
N PHE A 34 -1.84 -0.92 -27.78
CA PHE A 34 -0.41 -0.84 -28.06
C PHE A 34 0.25 -2.18 -27.78
N PHE A 35 1.00 -2.70 -28.75
CA PHE A 35 1.68 -3.98 -28.68
C PHE A 35 3.20 -3.77 -28.73
N ARG A 36 3.91 -4.36 -27.77
CA ARG A 36 5.38 -4.42 -27.79
C ARG A 36 5.88 -5.72 -28.39
N THR A 37 6.79 -5.57 -29.35
CA THR A 37 7.58 -6.65 -29.94
C THR A 37 9.06 -6.32 -29.82
N ASP A 38 9.93 -7.24 -30.24
CA ASP A 38 11.37 -6.98 -30.32
C ASP A 38 11.74 -5.83 -31.28
N ASN A 39 10.88 -5.54 -32.25
CA ASN A 39 11.08 -4.47 -33.24
C ASN A 39 10.48 -3.12 -32.81
N GLY A 40 9.93 -3.01 -31.59
CA GLY A 40 9.34 -1.77 -31.08
C GLY A 40 7.84 -1.88 -30.81
N ILE A 41 7.14 -0.74 -30.86
CA ILE A 41 5.70 -0.63 -30.63
C ILE A 41 4.96 -0.53 -31.95
N HIS A 42 3.86 -1.26 -32.06
CA HIS A 42 2.82 -1.00 -33.04
C HIS A 42 1.47 -0.89 -32.32
N PHE A 43 0.47 -0.38 -33.02
CA PHE A 43 -0.87 -0.26 -32.45
C PHE A 43 -1.93 -0.86 -33.37
N HIS A 44 -3.06 -1.23 -32.78
CA HIS A 44 -4.25 -1.70 -33.47
C HIS A 44 -5.48 -1.02 -32.86
N ASP A 45 -6.35 -0.49 -33.71
CA ASP A 45 -7.57 0.18 -33.29
C ASP A 45 -8.78 -0.76 -33.47
N GLU A 46 -9.56 -0.91 -32.41
CA GLU A 46 -10.76 -1.76 -32.39
C GLU A 46 -12.01 -0.94 -32.11
N PRO A 47 -13.11 -1.16 -32.83
CA PRO A 47 -14.35 -0.43 -32.58
C PRO A 47 -14.83 -0.75 -31.17
N PHE A 48 -15.17 0.29 -30.40
CA PHE A 48 -15.65 0.11 -29.04
C PHE A 48 -16.76 1.10 -28.73
N ARG A 49 -17.83 0.58 -28.13
CA ARG A 49 -18.97 1.37 -27.68
C ARG A 49 -18.94 1.47 -26.16
N PRO A 50 -18.54 2.63 -25.58
CA PRO A 50 -18.61 2.80 -24.14
C PRO A 50 -20.04 2.66 -23.65
N PHE A 51 -20.19 2.28 -22.39
CA PHE A 51 -21.48 1.91 -21.84
C PHE A 51 -21.76 2.43 -20.43
N ILE A 52 -23.04 2.47 -20.11
CA ILE A 52 -23.58 2.64 -18.76
C ILE A 52 -24.47 1.43 -18.48
N LEU A 53 -24.32 0.82 -17.30
CA LEU A 53 -25.22 -0.24 -16.85
C LEU A 53 -26.39 0.40 -16.11
N ALA A 54 -27.61 -0.02 -16.39
CA ALA A 54 -28.82 0.60 -15.88
C ALA A 54 -29.87 -0.44 -15.48
N SER A 55 -30.70 -0.06 -14.51
CA SER A 55 -31.86 -0.85 -14.09
C SER A 55 -33.04 -0.74 -15.04
N ASP A 56 -33.19 0.41 -15.70
CA ASP A 56 -34.26 0.67 -16.65
C ASP A 56 -33.75 1.64 -17.75
N PRO A 57 -33.90 1.32 -19.06
CA PRO A 57 -33.55 2.24 -20.14
C PRO A 57 -34.35 3.56 -20.11
N ALA A 58 -35.56 3.58 -19.54
CA ALA A 58 -36.38 4.78 -19.42
C ALA A 58 -35.70 5.89 -18.56
N LEU A 59 -34.66 5.55 -17.80
CA LEU A 59 -33.81 6.52 -17.12
C LEU A 59 -33.21 7.55 -18.09
N LEU A 60 -32.91 7.18 -19.34
CA LEU A 60 -32.44 8.10 -20.37
C LEU A 60 -33.55 8.86 -21.12
N SER A 61 -34.83 8.67 -20.79
CA SER A 61 -35.91 9.44 -21.40
C SER A 61 -35.68 10.95 -21.18
N GLY A 62 -35.63 11.70 -22.29
CA GLY A 62 -35.29 13.13 -22.33
C GLY A 62 -33.80 13.44 -22.58
N CYS A 63 -32.92 12.45 -22.59
CA CYS A 63 -31.53 12.62 -22.99
C CYS A 63 -31.45 12.74 -24.52
N ARG A 64 -30.70 13.74 -25.02
CA ARG A 64 -30.55 13.98 -26.47
C ARG A 64 -29.51 13.07 -27.14
N VAL A 65 -28.74 12.36 -26.34
CA VAL A 65 -27.65 11.50 -26.82
C VAL A 65 -28.24 10.18 -27.33
N PRO A 66 -27.98 9.80 -28.60
CA PRO A 66 -28.37 8.49 -29.11
C PRO A 66 -27.71 7.37 -28.31
N CYS A 67 -28.46 6.31 -28.00
CA CYS A 67 -27.91 5.11 -27.39
C CYS A 67 -28.58 3.87 -27.95
N SER A 68 -27.84 2.76 -28.02
CA SER A 68 -28.40 1.43 -28.23
C SER A 68 -28.54 0.72 -26.91
N ILE A 69 -29.60 -0.07 -26.75
CA ILE A 69 -29.86 -0.80 -25.52
C ILE A 69 -29.63 -2.28 -25.77
N ARG A 70 -28.76 -2.89 -24.97
CA ARG A 70 -28.61 -4.35 -24.89
C ARG A 70 -29.16 -4.81 -23.55
N GLN A 71 -30.19 -5.67 -23.58
CA GLN A 71 -30.67 -6.33 -22.37
C GLN A 71 -29.74 -7.48 -22.00
N LEU A 72 -29.39 -7.58 -20.73
CA LEU A 72 -28.57 -8.63 -20.15
C LEU A 72 -29.46 -9.75 -19.58
N ALA A 73 -28.96 -10.98 -19.56
CA ALA A 73 -29.66 -12.12 -18.99
C ALA A 73 -29.79 -11.99 -17.46
N GLY A 74 -30.82 -12.61 -16.87
CA GLY A 74 -31.04 -12.61 -15.42
C GLY A 74 -31.91 -11.44 -14.91
N ASP A 75 -32.17 -11.48 -13.60
CA ASP A 75 -33.09 -10.57 -12.91
C ASP A 75 -32.39 -9.64 -11.90
N ASP A 76 -31.06 -9.62 -11.91
CA ASP A 76 -30.25 -8.68 -11.12
C ASP A 76 -30.49 -7.22 -11.54
N THR A 77 -30.12 -6.28 -10.65
CA THR A 77 -30.53 -4.88 -10.75
C THR A 77 -30.11 -4.19 -12.04
N PHE A 78 -28.84 -4.28 -12.44
CA PHE A 78 -28.34 -3.62 -13.64
C PHE A 78 -28.47 -4.56 -14.85
N ARG A 79 -29.67 -4.59 -15.41
CA ARG A 79 -30.05 -5.52 -16.48
C ARG A 79 -29.98 -4.96 -17.90
N TYR A 80 -29.64 -3.69 -18.06
CA TYR A 80 -29.50 -3.05 -19.36
C TYR A 80 -28.12 -2.43 -19.51
N GLN A 81 -27.46 -2.72 -20.63
CA GLN A 81 -26.24 -2.07 -21.06
C GLN A 81 -26.62 -1.01 -22.12
N LEU A 82 -26.48 0.25 -21.74
CA LEU A 82 -26.73 1.42 -22.59
C LEU A 82 -25.42 1.75 -23.31
N LEU A 83 -25.38 1.53 -24.62
CA LEU A 83 -24.19 1.63 -25.48
C LEU A 83 -24.21 2.96 -26.24
N PHE A 84 -23.08 3.65 -26.24
CA PHE A 84 -22.90 4.96 -26.87
C PHE A 84 -21.86 4.89 -27.98
N ASP A 85 -21.92 5.84 -28.91
CA ASP A 85 -21.02 5.84 -30.07
C ASP A 85 -19.66 6.47 -29.75
N SER A 86 -19.58 7.33 -28.74
CA SER A 86 -18.33 7.95 -28.29
C SER A 86 -18.26 8.06 -26.77
N TRP A 87 -17.05 8.29 -26.24
CA TRP A 87 -16.86 8.57 -24.82
C TRP A 87 -17.58 9.84 -24.38
N GLY A 88 -17.55 10.90 -25.20
CA GLY A 88 -18.23 12.17 -24.92
C GLY A 88 -19.75 12.01 -24.76
N ASP A 89 -20.36 11.18 -25.61
CA ASP A 89 -21.78 10.83 -25.53
C ASP A 89 -22.09 10.09 -24.22
N CYS A 90 -21.27 9.10 -23.88
CA CYS A 90 -21.39 8.35 -22.62
C CYS A 90 -21.26 9.26 -21.39
N LEU A 91 -20.29 10.19 -21.39
CA LEU A 91 -20.10 11.17 -20.31
C LEU A 91 -21.29 12.13 -20.18
N THR A 92 -21.84 12.57 -21.31
CA THR A 92 -23.03 13.43 -21.35
C THR A 92 -24.25 12.70 -20.78
N ALA A 93 -24.45 11.43 -21.17
CA ALA A 93 -25.52 10.59 -20.64
C ALA A 93 -25.34 10.33 -19.13
N ARG A 94 -24.12 10.09 -18.65
CA ARG A 94 -23.81 9.98 -17.22
C ARG A 94 -24.19 11.24 -16.45
N ASP A 95 -23.83 12.43 -16.94
CA ASP A 95 -24.17 13.70 -16.28
C ASP A 95 -25.68 13.94 -16.26
N PHE A 96 -26.37 13.60 -17.36
CA PHE A 96 -27.82 13.62 -17.41
C PHE A 96 -28.44 12.71 -16.34
N LEU A 97 -27.97 11.46 -16.23
CA LEU A 97 -28.44 10.51 -15.22
C LEU A 97 -28.17 11.01 -13.80
N ALA A 98 -26.99 11.56 -13.53
CA ALA A 98 -26.66 12.12 -12.23
C ALA A 98 -27.60 13.28 -11.86
N ASN A 99 -27.89 14.16 -12.82
CA ASN A 99 -28.78 15.30 -12.62
C ASN A 99 -30.25 14.90 -12.46
N LYS A 100 -30.71 13.89 -13.21
CA LYS A 100 -32.08 13.39 -13.17
C LYS A 100 -32.37 12.59 -11.90
N THR A 101 -31.43 11.74 -11.48
CA THR A 101 -31.59 10.87 -10.31
C THR A 101 -31.17 11.55 -9.00
N LYS A 102 -30.39 12.65 -9.07
CA LYS A 102 -29.72 13.28 -7.92
C LYS A 102 -28.75 12.34 -7.20
N LYS A 103 -28.28 11.30 -7.90
CA LYS A 103 -27.31 10.32 -7.40
C LYS A 103 -26.06 10.34 -8.27
N THR A 104 -24.89 10.22 -7.66
CA THR A 104 -23.66 9.99 -8.43
C THR A 104 -23.53 8.50 -8.73
N SER A 105 -22.67 8.13 -9.69
CA SER A 105 -22.35 6.71 -9.97
C SER A 105 -21.67 5.99 -8.80
N GLY A 106 -21.20 6.73 -7.79
CA GLY A 106 -20.63 6.21 -6.56
C GLY A 106 -21.67 5.80 -5.51
N ALA A 107 -22.90 6.33 -5.59
CA ALA A 107 -23.94 6.04 -4.60
C ALA A 107 -24.35 4.57 -4.63
N SER A 108 -24.56 3.97 -3.46
CA SER A 108 -24.95 2.56 -3.34
C SER A 108 -26.36 2.30 -3.88
N ASP A 109 -27.24 3.30 -3.83
CA ASP A 109 -28.62 3.27 -4.29
C ASP A 109 -28.83 3.91 -5.68
N ALA A 110 -27.76 4.18 -6.42
CA ALA A 110 -27.88 4.69 -7.78
C ALA A 110 -28.54 3.65 -8.70
N PRO A 111 -29.55 4.02 -9.51
CA PRO A 111 -30.22 3.08 -10.42
C PRO A 111 -29.40 2.78 -11.68
N TYR A 112 -28.14 3.21 -11.71
CA TYR A 112 -27.18 3.01 -12.80
C TYR A 112 -25.76 2.86 -12.23
N LEU A 113 -24.91 2.15 -12.96
CA LEU A 113 -23.49 1.94 -12.66
C LEU A 113 -22.66 2.45 -13.83
N PHE A 114 -21.73 3.36 -13.52
CA PHE A 114 -20.81 3.95 -14.50
C PHE A 114 -19.36 3.74 -14.06
N ILE A 115 -18.56 3.22 -14.98
CA ILE A 115 -17.12 3.02 -14.84
C ILE A 115 -16.42 4.22 -15.51
N PRO A 116 -15.78 5.13 -14.76
CA PRO A 116 -15.28 6.42 -15.28
C PRO A 116 -13.91 6.33 -15.95
N ASP A 117 -13.67 5.25 -16.69
CA ASP A 117 -12.41 4.98 -17.40
C ASP A 117 -12.75 4.08 -18.60
N LEU A 118 -12.60 4.61 -19.81
CA LEU A 118 -12.96 3.90 -21.04
C LEU A 118 -12.05 2.69 -21.27
N SER A 119 -10.76 2.79 -20.95
CA SER A 119 -9.84 1.66 -21.03
C SER A 119 -10.26 0.56 -20.07
N HIS A 120 -10.67 0.91 -18.84
CA HIS A 120 -11.23 -0.07 -17.89
C HIS A 120 -12.53 -0.70 -18.40
N GLN A 121 -13.44 0.07 -19.00
CA GLN A 121 -14.65 -0.49 -19.63
C GLN A 121 -14.32 -1.50 -20.72
N TYR A 122 -13.34 -1.18 -21.58
CA TYR A 122 -12.86 -2.07 -22.62
C TYR A 122 -12.33 -3.36 -22.01
N LEU A 123 -11.35 -3.28 -21.10
CA LEU A 123 -10.73 -4.45 -20.44
C LEU A 123 -11.76 -5.36 -19.74
N LEU A 124 -12.77 -4.77 -19.10
CA LEU A 124 -13.88 -5.51 -18.50
C LEU A 124 -14.75 -6.24 -19.54
N SER A 125 -15.10 -5.57 -20.63
CA SER A 125 -16.05 -6.11 -21.60
C SER A 125 -15.45 -7.16 -22.54
N THR A 126 -14.19 -7.00 -22.91
CA THR A 126 -13.50 -7.90 -23.85
C THR A 126 -12.77 -9.04 -23.15
N GLY A 127 -12.49 -8.88 -21.85
CA GLY A 127 -11.61 -9.76 -21.12
C GLY A 127 -10.13 -9.57 -21.47
N THR A 128 -9.77 -8.45 -22.12
CA THR A 128 -8.38 -8.06 -22.36
C THR A 128 -7.69 -7.74 -21.03
N THR A 129 -6.44 -8.18 -20.90
CA THR A 129 -5.52 -7.81 -19.82
C THR A 129 -4.16 -7.48 -20.41
N LEU A 130 -3.29 -6.81 -19.64
CA LEU A 130 -2.00 -6.33 -20.18
C LEU A 130 -0.87 -7.32 -19.86
N PHE A 131 0.20 -7.23 -20.64
CA PHE A 131 1.49 -7.90 -20.42
C PHE A 131 1.53 -9.42 -20.47
N LYS A 132 0.46 -10.09 -20.92
CA LYS A 132 0.51 -11.53 -21.25
C LYS A 132 1.65 -11.80 -22.24
N GLY A 133 2.42 -12.86 -21.99
CA GLY A 133 3.56 -13.25 -22.84
C GLY A 133 4.74 -12.25 -22.91
N LEU A 134 4.76 -11.20 -22.08
CA LEU A 134 5.87 -10.25 -22.00
C LEU A 134 6.61 -10.42 -20.68
N ASP A 135 7.93 -10.65 -20.69
CA ASP A 135 8.71 -10.70 -19.45
C ASP A 135 8.89 -9.31 -18.83
N PHE A 136 8.96 -9.24 -17.50
CA PHE A 136 9.11 -7.96 -16.79
C PHE A 136 10.41 -7.24 -17.16
N GLU A 137 11.49 -7.97 -17.42
CA GLU A 137 12.77 -7.41 -17.89
C GLU A 137 12.69 -6.79 -19.29
N ARG A 138 11.72 -7.21 -20.12
CA ARG A 138 11.50 -6.67 -21.47
C ARG A 138 10.63 -5.41 -21.49
N LEU A 139 10.09 -5.00 -20.34
CA LEU A 139 9.33 -3.76 -20.23
C LEU A 139 10.27 -2.56 -20.34
N ARG A 140 10.04 -1.68 -21.32
CA ARG A 140 10.87 -0.49 -21.48
C ARG A 140 10.50 0.54 -20.43
N CYS A 141 11.45 0.89 -19.59
CA CYS A 141 11.23 1.82 -18.50
C CYS A 141 12.17 3.03 -18.62
N LEU A 142 11.73 4.19 -18.14
CA LEU A 142 12.54 5.39 -18.00
C LEU A 142 12.33 5.97 -16.61
N ALA A 143 13.34 5.84 -15.74
CA ALA A 143 13.40 6.53 -14.47
C ALA A 143 13.73 8.01 -14.71
N LEU A 144 13.06 8.90 -13.97
CA LEU A 144 13.16 10.36 -14.08
C LEU A 144 13.22 10.96 -12.68
N ASP A 145 14.13 11.90 -12.50
CA ASP A 145 14.28 12.73 -11.29
C ASP A 145 14.78 14.14 -11.67
N ILE A 146 14.39 15.16 -10.91
CA ILE A 146 14.78 16.56 -11.13
C ILE A 146 15.41 17.20 -9.90
N GLU A 147 16.31 18.15 -10.14
CA GLU A 147 16.79 19.06 -9.10
C GLU A 147 16.49 20.52 -9.45
N THR A 148 16.21 21.31 -8.42
CA THR A 148 15.66 22.67 -8.55
C THR A 148 16.41 23.65 -7.66
N LEU A 149 16.58 24.90 -8.12
CA LEU A 149 17.04 25.98 -7.26
C LEU A 149 15.99 26.34 -6.21
N CYS A 150 16.47 26.87 -5.09
CA CYS A 150 15.67 27.57 -4.09
C CYS A 150 16.22 28.98 -3.91
N ALA A 151 15.41 30.00 -4.16
CA ALA A 151 15.82 31.39 -4.02
C ALA A 151 16.25 31.72 -2.58
N GLU A 152 17.20 32.65 -2.46
CA GLU A 152 17.74 33.13 -1.18
C GLU A 152 16.62 33.63 -0.25
N GLY A 153 16.73 33.25 1.03
CA GLY A 153 15.75 33.60 2.05
C GLY A 153 14.56 32.65 2.16
N TYR A 154 14.54 31.57 1.38
CA TYR A 154 13.49 30.56 1.42
C TYR A 154 14.05 29.15 1.64
N GLU A 155 13.20 28.28 2.18
CA GLU A 155 13.61 26.97 2.69
C GLU A 155 13.20 25.79 1.79
N PHE A 156 12.40 26.04 0.75
CA PHE A 156 11.95 24.99 -0.18
C PHE A 156 11.62 25.59 -1.54
N SER A 157 11.96 24.89 -2.62
CA SER A 157 11.70 25.37 -3.97
C SER A 157 10.19 25.40 -4.31
N ASN A 158 9.77 26.39 -5.08
CA ASN A 158 8.40 26.60 -5.52
C ASN A 158 8.42 26.87 -7.03
N PRO A 159 7.78 26.01 -7.84
CA PRO A 159 7.81 26.14 -9.30
C PRO A 159 7.19 27.44 -9.82
N GLU A 160 6.37 28.13 -9.03
CA GLU A 160 5.76 29.43 -9.41
C GLU A 160 6.75 30.61 -9.29
N ARG A 161 7.86 30.43 -8.54
CA ARG A 161 8.89 31.46 -8.41
C ARG A 161 9.83 31.43 -9.62
N PRO A 162 10.03 32.54 -10.33
CA PRO A 162 10.89 32.57 -11.52
C PRO A 162 12.32 32.06 -11.27
N GLU A 163 12.89 32.37 -10.11
CA GLU A 163 14.26 32.07 -9.68
C GLU A 163 14.48 30.58 -9.39
N ASP A 164 13.42 29.88 -8.96
CA ASP A 164 13.43 28.46 -8.64
C ASP A 164 13.28 27.63 -9.91
N ARG A 165 14.35 27.60 -10.69
CA ARG A 165 14.41 26.91 -11.97
C ARG A 165 14.78 25.45 -11.78
N ILE A 166 14.33 24.60 -12.69
CA ILE A 166 14.90 23.25 -12.87
C ILE A 166 16.34 23.42 -13.37
N ILE A 167 17.28 22.77 -12.69
CA ILE A 167 18.73 22.84 -12.95
C ILE A 167 19.35 21.49 -13.31
N SER A 168 18.64 20.39 -13.08
CA SER A 168 19.07 19.05 -13.48
C SER A 168 17.84 18.19 -13.79
N ILE A 169 17.93 17.38 -14.85
CA ILE A 169 16.96 16.31 -15.12
C ILE A 169 17.78 15.05 -15.40
N ALA A 170 17.77 14.10 -14.46
CA ALA A 170 18.41 12.81 -14.65
C ALA A 170 17.41 11.81 -15.21
N LEU A 171 17.90 10.94 -16.08
CA LEU A 171 17.14 9.91 -16.77
C LEU A 171 17.95 8.63 -16.81
N LYS A 172 17.32 7.51 -16.49
CA LYS A 172 17.92 6.17 -16.65
C LYS A 172 16.93 5.22 -17.29
N ASP A 173 17.32 4.57 -18.37
CA ASP A 173 16.47 3.58 -19.01
C ASP A 173 16.67 2.16 -18.46
N SER A 174 15.76 1.26 -18.83
CA SER A 174 15.82 -0.16 -18.46
C SER A 174 16.97 -0.95 -19.12
N HIS A 175 17.64 -0.39 -20.13
CA HIS A 175 18.74 -1.03 -20.87
C HIS A 175 20.13 -0.62 -20.37
N GLY A 176 20.19 0.37 -19.47
CA GLY A 176 21.39 0.80 -18.79
C GLY A 176 21.84 2.21 -19.15
N ASP A 177 21.25 2.83 -20.18
CA ASP A 177 21.61 4.17 -20.62
C ASP A 177 21.24 5.21 -19.55
N GLU A 178 22.16 6.13 -19.30
CA GLU A 178 22.04 7.21 -18.31
C GLU A 178 22.30 8.56 -18.95
N ILE A 179 21.44 9.52 -18.65
CA ILE A 179 21.49 10.87 -19.21
C ILE A 179 21.22 11.86 -18.09
N VAL A 180 22.02 12.92 -18.02
CA VAL A 180 21.70 14.11 -17.23
C VAL A 180 21.60 15.29 -18.17
N LEU A 181 20.43 15.92 -18.18
CA LEU A 181 20.24 17.21 -18.84
C LEU A 181 20.68 18.29 -17.84
N ARG A 182 21.66 19.08 -18.26
CA ARG A 182 22.48 19.91 -17.37
C ARG A 182 22.11 21.39 -17.45
N GLY A 183 21.66 21.99 -16.35
CA GLY A 183 21.24 23.39 -16.28
C GLY A 183 22.37 24.42 -16.23
N ASP A 184 23.61 23.98 -16.01
CA ASP A 184 24.82 24.83 -16.17
C ASP A 184 25.17 25.05 -17.65
N ILE A 185 24.62 24.23 -18.55
CA ILE A 185 24.85 24.30 -20.00
C ILE A 185 23.59 24.76 -20.74
N LEU A 186 22.43 24.21 -20.37
CA LEU A 186 21.15 24.44 -21.04
C LEU A 186 20.29 25.41 -20.23
N SER A 187 19.58 26.28 -20.92
CA SER A 187 18.48 27.02 -20.30
C SER A 187 17.35 26.05 -19.92
N GLU A 188 16.59 26.39 -18.89
CA GLU A 188 15.42 25.59 -18.47
C GLU A 188 14.42 25.28 -19.62
N PRO A 189 14.08 26.19 -20.55
CA PRO A 189 13.32 25.83 -21.75
C PRO A 189 13.98 24.75 -22.62
N GLU A 190 15.30 24.77 -22.76
CA GLU A 190 16.05 23.76 -23.51
C GLU A 190 16.09 22.43 -22.76
N LEU A 191 16.20 22.43 -21.43
CA LEU A 191 16.07 21.22 -20.60
C LEU A 191 14.72 20.53 -20.82
N LEU A 192 13.63 21.30 -20.79
CA LEU A 192 12.28 20.77 -20.97
C LEU A 192 12.04 20.23 -22.39
N ARG A 193 12.60 20.89 -23.42
CA ARG A 193 12.55 20.37 -24.80
C ARG A 193 13.39 19.09 -24.97
N ALA A 194 14.59 19.07 -24.41
CA ALA A 194 15.45 17.88 -24.41
C ALA A 194 14.82 16.71 -23.65
N LEU A 195 14.04 16.97 -22.60
CA LEU A 195 13.24 15.95 -21.92
C LEU A 195 12.17 15.36 -22.85
N ASN A 196 11.41 16.19 -23.56
CA ASN A 196 10.44 15.71 -24.56
C ASN A 196 11.10 14.81 -25.61
N GLU A 197 12.22 15.28 -26.19
CA GLU A 197 12.98 14.53 -27.20
C GLU A 197 13.49 13.20 -26.65
N THR A 198 13.97 13.19 -25.40
CA THR A 198 14.48 11.96 -24.78
C THR A 198 13.36 10.95 -24.55
N ILE A 199 12.19 11.36 -24.08
CA ILE A 199 11.02 10.48 -23.91
C ILE A 199 10.54 9.91 -25.26
N HIS A 200 10.52 10.73 -26.32
CA HIS A 200 10.17 10.25 -27.66
C HIS A 200 11.18 9.25 -28.21
N ARG A 201 12.48 9.53 -28.05
CA ARG A 201 13.57 8.67 -28.54
C ARG A 201 13.61 7.33 -27.82
N THR A 202 13.45 7.34 -26.49
CA THR A 202 13.52 6.13 -25.65
C THR A 202 12.26 5.26 -25.74
N ASP A 203 11.11 5.88 -26.03
CA ASP A 203 9.80 5.23 -26.11
C ASP A 203 9.48 4.28 -24.93
N PRO A 204 9.50 4.78 -23.67
CA PRO A 204 9.25 3.94 -22.51
C PRO A 204 7.79 3.49 -22.44
N ASP A 205 7.54 2.22 -22.10
CA ASP A 205 6.22 1.77 -21.69
C ASP A 205 5.82 2.35 -20.32
N VAL A 206 6.82 2.54 -19.45
CA VAL A 206 6.64 3.02 -18.09
C VAL A 206 7.61 4.15 -17.77
N ILE A 207 7.10 5.28 -17.34
CA ILE A 207 7.88 6.35 -16.73
C ILE A 207 7.85 6.14 -15.21
N ILE A 208 9.01 6.19 -14.58
CA ILE A 208 9.20 5.86 -13.17
C ILE A 208 9.80 7.07 -12.46
N GLY A 209 9.39 7.31 -11.22
CA GLY A 209 10.08 8.25 -10.34
C GLY A 209 9.80 7.91 -8.88
N HIS A 210 10.35 8.70 -7.95
CA HIS A 210 10.10 8.54 -6.52
C HIS A 210 9.41 9.78 -5.95
N ASN A 211 8.14 9.65 -5.55
CA ASN A 211 7.24 10.77 -5.24
C ASN A 211 6.98 11.68 -6.47
N ILE A 212 7.11 11.10 -7.66
CA ILE A 212 7.10 11.76 -8.97
C ILE A 212 5.81 12.55 -9.23
N PHE A 213 4.68 12.06 -8.75
CA PHE A 213 3.40 12.76 -8.95
C PHE A 213 3.32 14.04 -8.12
N ARG A 214 3.88 14.03 -6.91
CA ARG A 214 3.68 15.12 -5.93
C ARG A 214 4.79 16.16 -5.98
N PHE A 215 5.87 15.89 -6.70
CA PHE A 215 6.98 16.80 -6.90
C PHE A 215 7.32 16.95 -8.38
N ASP A 216 8.07 16.01 -8.98
CA ASP A 216 8.70 16.16 -10.28
C ASP A 216 7.75 16.57 -11.40
N LEU A 217 6.65 15.82 -11.59
CA LEU A 217 5.69 16.10 -12.66
C LEU A 217 4.92 17.38 -12.41
N ASP A 218 4.53 17.66 -11.15
CA ASP A 218 3.86 18.92 -10.78
C ASP A 218 4.79 20.12 -11.05
N TYR A 219 6.09 19.98 -10.76
CA TYR A 219 7.12 20.98 -11.00
C TYR A 219 7.36 21.19 -12.49
N ILE A 220 7.70 20.12 -13.23
CA ILE A 220 7.91 20.14 -14.69
C ILE A 220 6.69 20.73 -15.39
N GLY A 221 5.48 20.33 -14.98
CA GLY A 221 4.22 20.83 -15.50
C GLY A 221 4.08 22.35 -15.42
N ARG A 222 4.30 22.91 -14.23
CA ARG A 222 4.21 24.35 -13.99
C ARG A 222 5.30 25.12 -14.71
N ARG A 223 6.55 24.63 -14.69
CA ARG A 223 7.67 25.26 -15.42
C ARG A 223 7.46 25.23 -16.93
N ALA A 224 6.96 24.12 -17.48
CA ALA A 224 6.60 24.01 -18.89
C ALA A 224 5.49 25.01 -19.25
N GLN A 225 4.47 25.17 -18.40
CA GLN A 225 3.43 26.17 -18.59
C GLN A 225 4.00 27.60 -18.59
N MET A 226 4.88 27.93 -17.64
CA MET A 226 5.54 29.26 -17.56
C MET A 226 6.34 29.57 -18.83
N HIS A 227 6.99 28.57 -19.41
CA HIS A 227 7.81 28.73 -20.63
C HIS A 227 7.04 28.50 -21.93
N GLY A 228 5.73 28.24 -21.88
CA GLY A 228 4.91 27.95 -23.07
C GLY A 228 5.29 26.66 -23.80
N ILE A 229 5.87 25.68 -23.09
CA ILE A 229 6.30 24.39 -23.63
C ILE A 229 5.21 23.36 -23.40
N ARG A 230 4.83 22.65 -24.47
CA ARG A 230 3.89 21.52 -24.38
C ARG A 230 4.64 20.24 -24.04
N LEU A 231 4.14 19.50 -23.06
CA LEU A 231 4.65 18.18 -22.68
C LEU A 231 3.94 17.09 -23.49
N ASP A 232 4.34 16.92 -24.75
CA ASP A 232 3.65 16.05 -25.72
C ASP A 232 4.12 14.60 -25.65
N TRP A 233 4.11 14.00 -24.46
CA TRP A 233 4.70 12.68 -24.20
C TRP A 233 3.87 11.49 -24.68
N GLY A 234 2.60 11.72 -25.06
CA GLY A 234 1.72 10.68 -25.59
C GLY A 234 2.27 10.05 -26.86
N ARG A 235 2.09 8.73 -27.04
CA ARG A 235 2.56 8.02 -28.25
C ARG A 235 1.87 8.48 -29.54
N ASN A 236 0.73 9.16 -29.44
CA ASN A 236 0.02 9.81 -30.54
C ASN A 236 0.33 11.32 -30.64
N GLY A 237 1.31 11.83 -29.89
CA GLY A 237 1.67 13.24 -29.83
C GLY A 237 0.74 14.11 -28.96
N THR A 238 -0.19 13.51 -28.18
CA THR A 238 -1.00 14.31 -27.26
C THR A 238 -0.19 14.79 -26.06
N THR A 239 -0.53 15.98 -25.59
CA THR A 239 -0.06 16.52 -24.32
C THR A 239 -0.51 15.64 -23.16
N VAL A 240 0.34 15.51 -22.15
CA VAL A 240 0.00 14.83 -20.89
C VAL A 240 -1.28 15.37 -20.27
N HIS A 241 -2.09 14.49 -19.71
CA HIS A 241 -3.33 14.84 -19.02
C HIS A 241 -3.11 14.88 -17.51
N VAL A 242 -3.66 15.92 -16.84
CA VAL A 242 -3.49 16.11 -15.40
C VAL A 242 -4.85 16.16 -14.70
N SER A 243 -5.03 15.28 -13.72
CA SER A 243 -6.16 15.32 -12.78
C SER A 243 -5.65 15.84 -11.42
N PRO A 244 -5.78 17.14 -11.13
CA PRO A 244 -5.08 17.80 -10.03
C PRO A 244 -5.49 17.33 -8.64
N ASN A 245 -6.71 16.82 -8.49
CA ASN A 245 -7.32 16.47 -7.20
C ASN A 245 -7.55 14.96 -7.06
N SER A 246 -6.52 14.16 -7.33
CA SER A 246 -6.61 12.71 -7.13
C SER A 246 -6.32 12.32 -5.69
N ARG A 247 -7.02 11.29 -5.23
CA ARG A 247 -6.89 10.76 -3.88
C ARG A 247 -6.69 9.26 -3.93
N TRP A 248 -5.75 8.77 -3.15
CA TRP A 248 -5.53 7.36 -2.92
C TRP A 248 -5.69 7.02 -1.44
N ASN A 249 -6.58 6.07 -1.17
CA ASN A 249 -6.83 5.56 0.18
C ASN A 249 -6.00 4.30 0.38
N LEU A 250 -5.15 4.31 1.40
CA LEU A 250 -4.28 3.20 1.78
C LEU A 250 -4.52 2.86 3.26
N ALA A 251 -5.36 1.85 3.49
CA ALA A 251 -5.91 1.55 4.82
C ALA A 251 -6.47 2.81 5.49
N GLU A 252 -5.95 3.21 6.66
CA GLU A 252 -6.34 4.42 7.38
C GLU A 252 -5.74 5.73 6.82
N ARG A 253 -4.81 5.65 5.86
CA ARG A 253 -4.12 6.82 5.29
C ARG A 253 -4.79 7.30 4.01
N VAL A 254 -4.77 8.61 3.84
CA VAL A 254 -5.22 9.28 2.62
C VAL A 254 -4.03 10.05 2.05
N ILE A 255 -3.71 9.79 0.80
CA ILE A 255 -2.65 10.48 0.05
C ILE A 255 -3.32 11.25 -1.09
N ASP A 256 -3.21 12.57 -1.04
CA ASP A 256 -3.66 13.46 -2.11
C ASP A 256 -2.48 13.77 -3.05
N TYR A 257 -2.72 13.67 -4.36
CA TYR A 257 -1.70 13.87 -5.40
C TYR A 257 -2.34 14.33 -6.71
N PRO A 258 -1.65 15.14 -7.53
CA PRO A 258 -2.06 15.35 -8.90
C PRO A 258 -1.72 14.09 -9.69
N ARG A 259 -2.70 13.53 -10.39
CA ARG A 259 -2.46 12.37 -11.23
C ARG A 259 -2.11 12.84 -12.64
N TRP A 260 -1.06 12.25 -13.18
CA TRP A 260 -0.61 12.47 -14.55
C TRP A 260 -0.85 11.19 -15.35
N ASP A 261 -1.43 11.34 -16.54
CA ASP A 261 -1.69 10.25 -17.48
C ASP A 261 -1.04 10.58 -18.82
N VAL A 262 -0.32 9.61 -19.40
CA VAL A 262 0.43 9.77 -20.66
C VAL A 262 -0.08 8.76 -21.66
N TYR A 263 -0.71 9.24 -22.74
CA TYR A 263 -1.39 8.38 -23.71
C TYR A 263 -0.47 7.28 -24.26
N GLY A 264 -0.84 6.03 -23.99
CA GLY A 264 -0.13 4.84 -24.46
C GLY A 264 1.06 4.43 -23.59
N ARG A 265 1.24 5.05 -22.42
CA ARG A 265 2.31 4.78 -21.44
C ARG A 265 1.71 4.72 -20.02
N HIS A 266 2.47 4.17 -19.07
CA HIS A 266 2.11 4.18 -17.65
C HIS A 266 3.09 5.05 -16.87
N ILE A 267 2.63 5.67 -15.79
CA ILE A 267 3.49 6.27 -14.78
C ILE A 267 3.42 5.44 -13.50
N ILE A 268 4.56 5.02 -12.97
CA ILE A 268 4.65 4.30 -11.70
C ILE A 268 5.50 5.11 -10.72
N ASP A 269 4.86 5.51 -9.62
CA ASP A 269 5.53 6.18 -8.52
C ASP A 269 6.02 5.15 -7.50
N THR A 270 7.33 5.00 -7.36
CA THR A 270 7.94 4.07 -6.42
C THR A 270 7.64 4.42 -4.97
N TYR A 271 7.34 5.69 -4.65
CA TYR A 271 6.88 6.08 -3.32
C TYR A 271 5.57 5.37 -2.94
N PHE A 272 4.63 5.23 -3.89
CA PHE A 272 3.40 4.48 -3.66
C PHE A 272 3.66 2.98 -3.48
N LEU A 273 4.60 2.42 -4.24
CA LEU A 273 5.00 1.01 -4.08
C LEU A 273 5.63 0.75 -2.70
N VAL A 274 6.46 1.67 -2.21
CA VAL A 274 7.04 1.62 -0.87
C VAL A 274 5.95 1.69 0.21
N GLN A 275 4.97 2.58 0.06
CA GLN A 275 3.82 2.67 0.98
C GLN A 275 3.02 1.36 1.02
N LEU A 276 2.80 0.72 -0.14
CA LEU A 276 2.14 -0.59 -0.24
C LEU A 276 2.95 -1.71 0.42
N TYR A 277 4.27 -1.72 0.24
CA TYR A 277 5.16 -2.69 0.87
C TYR A 277 5.16 -2.57 2.40
N ASP A 278 5.26 -1.33 2.91
CA ASP A 278 5.46 -1.06 4.33
C ASP A 278 4.16 -1.12 5.16
N ILE A 279 2.98 -1.17 4.52
CA ILE A 279 1.69 -1.17 5.21
C ILE A 279 1.55 -2.33 6.21
N GLY A 280 2.02 -3.52 5.83
CA GLY A 280 1.94 -4.73 6.63
C GLY A 280 3.17 -4.98 7.50
N LEU A 281 4.37 -4.67 6.98
CA LEU A 281 5.63 -4.95 7.67
C LEU A 281 5.95 -3.93 8.76
N ARG A 282 5.58 -2.66 8.53
CA ARG A 282 5.91 -1.52 9.39
C ARG A 282 7.39 -1.49 9.80
N SER A 283 8.29 -1.81 8.86
CA SER A 283 9.74 -1.93 9.07
C SER A 283 10.54 -0.68 8.66
N LEU A 284 10.00 0.19 7.80
CA LEU A 284 10.71 1.38 7.33
C LEU A 284 10.65 2.54 8.34
N GLU A 285 11.76 3.27 8.48
CA GLU A 285 11.82 4.50 9.31
C GLU A 285 11.30 5.73 8.56
N SER A 286 11.57 5.79 7.25
CA SER A 286 11.16 6.85 6.34
C SER A 286 10.79 6.25 4.99
N HIS A 287 9.98 6.96 4.22
CA HIS A 287 9.61 6.60 2.85
C HIS A 287 10.37 7.39 1.79
N GLY A 288 11.36 8.20 2.17
CA GLY A 288 12.22 8.91 1.22
C GLY A 288 13.26 7.99 0.57
N LEU A 289 13.57 8.25 -0.70
CA LEU A 289 14.38 7.39 -1.57
C LEU A 289 15.66 6.87 -0.92
N LYS A 290 16.52 7.77 -0.44
CA LYS A 290 17.84 7.44 0.15
C LYS A 290 17.74 6.45 1.32
N GLN A 291 16.76 6.63 2.20
CA GLN A 291 16.57 5.75 3.36
C GLN A 291 16.01 4.39 2.95
N VAL A 292 15.07 4.39 2.00
CA VAL A 292 14.52 3.18 1.39
C VAL A 292 15.62 2.41 0.65
N ALA A 293 16.48 3.11 -0.08
CA ALA A 293 17.57 2.53 -0.84
C ALA A 293 18.60 1.82 0.06
N ARG A 294 18.97 2.47 1.17
CA ARG A 294 19.80 1.83 2.22
C ARG A 294 19.11 0.63 2.86
N HIS A 295 17.82 0.73 3.17
CA HIS A 295 17.07 -0.38 3.77
C HIS A 295 17.07 -1.64 2.89
N PHE A 296 16.94 -1.47 1.57
CA PHE A 296 16.96 -2.58 0.63
C PHE A 296 18.37 -2.96 0.15
N GLY A 297 19.42 -2.26 0.61
CA GLY A 297 20.80 -2.52 0.18
C GLY A 297 21.05 -2.21 -1.30
N ILE A 298 20.27 -1.30 -1.89
CA ILE A 298 20.41 -0.89 -3.30
C ILE A 298 21.26 0.38 -3.46
N ALA A 299 21.51 1.12 -2.38
CA ALA A 299 22.40 2.27 -2.39
C ALA A 299 23.85 1.79 -2.61
N ALA A 300 24.54 2.37 -3.59
CA ALA A 300 25.93 2.05 -3.85
C ALA A 300 26.86 2.58 -2.73
N ASP A 301 27.98 1.91 -2.49
CA ASP A 301 28.99 2.38 -1.52
C ASP A 301 29.51 3.79 -1.84
N SER A 302 29.55 4.14 -3.13
CA SER A 302 29.99 5.44 -3.64
C SER A 302 28.85 6.46 -3.80
N ARG A 303 27.65 6.21 -3.27
CA ARG A 303 26.48 7.09 -3.38
C ARG A 303 26.80 8.48 -2.83
N VAL A 304 26.56 9.51 -3.65
CA VAL A 304 26.69 10.92 -3.22
C VAL A 304 25.52 11.27 -2.29
N TYR A 305 25.74 12.11 -1.28
CA TYR A 305 24.65 12.64 -0.44
C TYR A 305 24.76 14.16 -0.40
N LEU A 306 23.67 14.83 -0.79
CA LEU A 306 23.49 16.27 -0.64
C LEU A 306 22.27 16.53 0.25
N ASP A 307 22.41 17.47 1.17
CA ASP A 307 21.29 18.04 1.91
C ASP A 307 20.55 19.05 1.02
N GLY A 308 19.24 19.20 1.24
CA GLY A 308 18.39 20.02 0.37
C GLY A 308 18.84 21.48 0.30
N ASP A 309 19.34 22.01 1.42
CA ASP A 309 19.81 23.39 1.53
C ASP A 309 21.10 23.63 0.73
N ASP A 310 21.90 22.57 0.49
CA ASP A 310 23.17 22.66 -0.22
C ASP A 310 23.02 22.54 -1.75
N ILE A 311 21.84 22.19 -2.27
CA ILE A 311 21.62 21.93 -3.70
C ILE A 311 21.94 23.16 -4.55
N SER A 312 21.43 24.34 -4.16
CA SER A 312 21.64 25.58 -4.91
C SER A 312 23.11 26.01 -4.89
N ASP A 313 23.77 25.91 -3.74
CA ASP A 313 25.20 26.24 -3.60
C ASP A 313 26.08 25.25 -4.38
N THR A 314 25.73 23.96 -4.34
CA THR A 314 26.45 22.92 -5.08
C THR A 314 26.31 23.13 -6.59
N PHE A 315 25.15 23.55 -7.09
CA PHE A 315 24.98 23.89 -8.50
C PHE A 315 25.94 24.99 -8.97
N HIS A 316 26.14 26.02 -8.15
CA HIS A 316 27.01 27.14 -8.48
C HIS A 316 28.50 26.84 -8.30
N THR A 317 28.85 26.00 -7.32
CA THR A 317 30.26 25.76 -6.93
C THR A 317 30.83 24.46 -7.49
N ASN A 318 30.02 23.42 -7.64
CA ASN A 318 30.42 22.09 -8.10
C ASN A 318 29.26 21.33 -8.79
N PRO A 319 28.83 21.77 -9.99
CA PRO A 319 27.69 21.18 -10.69
C PRO A 319 27.87 19.69 -11.03
N GLU A 320 29.11 19.23 -11.25
CA GLU A 320 29.37 17.80 -11.49
C GLU A 320 28.92 16.91 -10.31
N LEU A 321 29.14 17.36 -9.08
CA LEU A 321 28.70 16.63 -7.89
C LEU A 321 27.17 16.52 -7.81
N LEU A 322 26.46 17.61 -8.14
CA LEU A 322 25.00 17.61 -8.23
C LEU A 322 24.49 16.61 -9.27
N TYR A 323 25.14 16.55 -10.44
CA TYR A 323 24.72 15.65 -11.52
C TYR A 323 24.99 14.18 -11.20
N LEU A 324 26.10 13.87 -10.53
CA LEU A 324 26.35 12.53 -10.00
C LEU A 324 25.31 12.14 -8.95
N TYR A 325 24.98 13.09 -8.06
CA TYR A 325 23.94 12.90 -7.05
C TYR A 325 22.56 12.60 -7.68
N ASN A 326 22.14 13.34 -8.72
CA ASN A 326 20.88 13.11 -9.40
C ASN A 326 20.87 11.79 -10.21
N LEU A 327 22.01 11.40 -10.82
CA LEU A 327 22.13 10.08 -11.47
C LEU A 327 21.93 8.92 -10.49
N ASP A 328 22.47 9.04 -9.29
CA ASP A 328 22.27 8.04 -8.27
C ASP A 328 20.79 7.91 -7.86
N ASP A 329 20.04 9.02 -7.82
CA ASP A 329 18.60 8.99 -7.50
C ASP A 329 17.78 8.22 -8.56
N VAL A 330 18.06 8.40 -9.86
CA VAL A 330 17.38 7.59 -10.91
C VAL A 330 17.84 6.14 -10.94
N ARG A 331 19.10 5.84 -10.56
CA ARG A 331 19.60 4.46 -10.39
C ARG A 331 18.87 3.74 -9.26
N GLU A 332 18.78 4.36 -8.09
CA GLU A 332 18.07 3.84 -6.92
C GLU A 332 16.57 3.68 -7.21
N THR A 333 15.97 4.66 -7.90
CA THR A 333 14.57 4.62 -8.31
C THR A 333 14.26 3.42 -9.24
N LEU A 334 15.09 3.19 -10.26
CA LEU A 334 14.91 2.05 -11.17
C LEU A 334 15.09 0.71 -10.43
N ALA A 335 16.09 0.60 -9.56
CA ALA A 335 16.32 -0.60 -8.75
C ALA A 335 15.14 -0.88 -7.81
N LEU A 336 14.59 0.15 -7.17
CA LEU A 336 13.42 0.05 -6.31
C LEU A 336 12.16 -0.37 -7.07
N PHE A 337 11.96 0.17 -8.29
CA PHE A 337 10.89 -0.26 -9.18
C PHE A 337 11.01 -1.75 -9.52
N ARG A 338 12.21 -2.20 -9.91
CA ARG A 338 12.46 -3.61 -10.24
C ARG A 338 12.10 -4.53 -9.07
N LEU A 339 12.40 -4.12 -7.85
CA LEU A 339 12.10 -4.87 -6.64
C LEU A 339 10.60 -4.91 -6.30
N LEU A 340 9.92 -3.76 -6.34
CA LEU A 340 8.58 -3.62 -5.76
C LEU A 340 7.42 -3.67 -6.79
N ALA A 341 7.69 -3.39 -8.07
CA ALA A 341 6.63 -3.32 -9.08
C ALA A 341 6.26 -4.68 -9.68
N TYR A 342 7.15 -5.67 -9.56
CA TYR A 342 6.97 -6.98 -10.18
C TYR A 342 5.66 -7.69 -9.78
N PRO A 343 5.24 -7.72 -8.49
CA PRO A 343 3.95 -8.32 -8.14
C PRO A 343 2.76 -7.61 -8.78
N TRP A 344 2.85 -6.31 -9.02
CA TRP A 344 1.80 -5.52 -9.66
C TRP A 344 1.75 -5.75 -11.17
N PHE A 345 2.91 -5.96 -11.78
CA PHE A 345 3.02 -6.36 -13.18
C PHE A 345 2.31 -7.69 -13.43
N LEU A 346 2.57 -8.71 -12.61
CA LEU A 346 1.87 -10.00 -12.69
C LEU A 346 0.35 -9.85 -12.47
N GLN A 347 -0.06 -9.04 -11.49
CA GLN A 347 -1.47 -8.79 -11.22
C GLN A 347 -2.19 -8.06 -12.38
N THR A 348 -1.49 -7.28 -13.20
CA THR A 348 -2.06 -6.62 -14.38
C THR A 348 -2.41 -7.61 -15.50
N ARG A 349 -1.85 -8.84 -15.46
CA ARG A 349 -2.25 -9.94 -16.35
C ARG A 349 -3.56 -10.62 -15.91
N ILE A 350 -3.93 -10.45 -14.64
CA ILE A 350 -5.11 -11.05 -14.00
C ILE A 350 -6.27 -10.04 -14.02
N PHE A 351 -6.03 -8.83 -13.52
CA PHE A 351 -7.09 -7.84 -13.34
C PHE A 351 -7.24 -6.93 -14.54
N PRO A 352 -8.48 -6.49 -14.87
CA PRO A 352 -8.76 -5.61 -16.00
C PRO A 352 -8.42 -4.14 -15.68
N TYR A 353 -7.17 -3.88 -15.28
CA TYR A 353 -6.66 -2.53 -15.00
C TYR A 353 -5.40 -2.25 -15.80
N SER A 354 -5.15 -0.96 -16.08
CA SER A 354 -3.83 -0.52 -16.53
C SER A 354 -2.78 -0.72 -15.45
N PHE A 355 -1.50 -0.78 -15.83
CA PHE A 355 -0.41 -0.98 -14.87
C PHE A 355 -0.35 0.15 -13.83
N GLN A 356 -0.60 1.40 -14.26
CA GLN A 356 -0.68 2.55 -13.39
C GLN A 356 -1.87 2.49 -12.41
N ASN A 357 -2.99 1.86 -12.80
CA ASN A 357 -4.18 1.75 -11.94
C ASN A 357 -4.14 0.54 -11.01
N CYS A 358 -3.52 -0.57 -11.42
CA CYS A 358 -3.49 -1.82 -10.65
C CYS A 358 -3.02 -1.66 -9.18
N PRO A 359 -1.89 -0.99 -8.88
CA PRO A 359 -1.45 -0.78 -7.48
C PRO A 359 -2.32 0.19 -6.69
N LEU A 360 -3.13 1.01 -7.38
CA LEU A 360 -3.99 2.03 -6.77
C LEU A 360 -5.40 1.52 -6.45
N ARG A 361 -5.67 0.22 -6.64
CA ARG A 361 -6.97 -0.40 -6.36
C ARG A 361 -6.82 -1.43 -5.24
N GLY A 362 -7.66 -1.30 -4.21
CA GLY A 362 -7.72 -2.27 -3.11
C GLY A 362 -8.13 -3.67 -3.60
N ASN A 363 -7.75 -4.71 -2.85
CA ASN A 363 -8.01 -6.11 -3.24
C ASN A 363 -9.49 -6.39 -3.50
N ALA A 364 -10.38 -5.88 -2.63
CA ALA A 364 -11.83 -6.05 -2.80
C ALA A 364 -12.34 -5.44 -4.11
N THR A 365 -11.84 -4.26 -4.50
CA THR A 365 -12.18 -3.61 -5.78
C THR A 365 -11.72 -4.45 -6.96
N ARG A 366 -10.54 -5.05 -6.86
CA ARG A 366 -9.97 -5.89 -7.91
C ARG A 366 -10.70 -7.23 -8.04
N ILE A 367 -11.11 -7.82 -6.92
CA ILE A 367 -12.00 -8.99 -6.90
C ILE A 367 -13.34 -8.63 -7.58
N ASN A 368 -13.98 -7.50 -7.21
CA ASN A 368 -15.21 -7.04 -7.87
C ASN A 368 -15.04 -6.93 -9.39
N ALA A 369 -13.89 -6.43 -9.85
CA ALA A 369 -13.60 -6.28 -11.28
C ALA A 369 -13.51 -7.62 -12.02
N LEU A 370 -13.03 -8.69 -11.38
CA LEU A 370 -13.07 -10.04 -11.97
C LEU A 370 -14.52 -10.49 -12.17
N PHE A 371 -15.39 -10.28 -11.17
CA PHE A 371 -16.81 -10.65 -11.28
C PHE A 371 -17.48 -9.82 -12.37
N LEU A 372 -17.29 -8.49 -12.38
CA LEU A 372 -17.83 -7.63 -13.42
C LEU A 372 -17.38 -8.06 -14.82
N ARG A 373 -16.09 -8.41 -15.00
CA ARG A 373 -15.56 -8.91 -16.28
C ARG A 373 -16.33 -10.14 -16.75
N GLU A 374 -16.45 -11.15 -15.90
CA GLU A 374 -17.09 -12.42 -16.27
C GLU A 374 -18.61 -12.27 -16.48
N TYR A 375 -19.30 -11.50 -15.64
CA TYR A 375 -20.72 -11.20 -15.83
C TYR A 375 -20.98 -10.46 -17.14
N LEU A 376 -20.14 -9.47 -17.48
CA LEU A 376 -20.24 -8.74 -18.75
C LEU A 376 -19.91 -9.61 -19.95
N HIS A 377 -18.88 -10.45 -19.85
CA HIS A 377 -18.49 -11.40 -20.90
C HIS A 377 -19.65 -12.36 -21.23
N LEU A 378 -20.31 -12.89 -20.20
CA LEU A 378 -21.47 -13.78 -20.34
C LEU A 378 -22.77 -13.04 -20.67
N GLY A 379 -22.76 -11.70 -20.71
CA GLY A 379 -23.94 -10.89 -20.99
C GLY A 379 -25.01 -10.99 -19.90
N HIS A 380 -24.62 -11.16 -18.63
CA HIS A 380 -25.50 -11.31 -17.48
C HIS A 380 -25.65 -9.99 -16.71
N ALA A 381 -26.82 -9.78 -16.13
CA ALA A 381 -27.15 -8.63 -15.30
C ALA A 381 -26.29 -8.61 -14.03
N ILE A 382 -25.98 -7.41 -13.54
CA ILE A 382 -25.10 -7.20 -12.38
C ILE A 382 -25.93 -6.71 -11.19
N PRO A 383 -25.74 -7.26 -9.97
CA PRO A 383 -26.49 -6.83 -8.80
C PRO A 383 -26.12 -5.40 -8.37
N ALA A 384 -27.06 -4.72 -7.72
CA ALA A 384 -26.77 -3.47 -7.03
C ALA A 384 -25.76 -3.67 -5.89
N ARG A 385 -25.00 -2.60 -5.62
CA ARG A 385 -24.13 -2.53 -4.43
C ARG A 385 -24.96 -2.73 -3.17
N THR A 386 -24.32 -3.26 -2.14
CA THR A 386 -24.96 -3.43 -0.84
C THR A 386 -25.11 -2.05 -0.18
N ALA A 387 -26.35 -1.68 0.16
CA ALA A 387 -26.68 -0.32 0.58
C ALA A 387 -26.08 0.04 1.95
N GLU A 388 -26.03 -0.93 2.86
CA GLU A 388 -25.56 -0.76 4.24
C GLU A 388 -24.53 -1.84 4.61
N SER A 389 -23.54 -1.45 5.41
CA SER A 389 -22.65 -2.40 6.07
C SER A 389 -23.23 -2.69 7.45
N THR A 390 -23.80 -3.88 7.63
CA THR A 390 -24.25 -4.32 8.95
C THR A 390 -23.02 -4.79 9.74
N PRO A 391 -22.72 -4.19 10.90
CA PRO A 391 -21.63 -4.67 11.74
C PRO A 391 -21.91 -6.12 12.15
N PHE A 392 -20.91 -6.98 11.98
CA PHE A 392 -20.96 -8.36 12.45
C PHE A 392 -19.80 -8.62 13.41
N GLU A 393 -20.00 -9.60 14.29
CA GLU A 393 -18.97 -10.01 15.24
C GLU A 393 -17.74 -10.55 14.49
N GLY A 394 -16.56 -10.06 14.86
CA GLY A 394 -15.30 -10.45 14.24
C GLY A 394 -14.84 -11.87 14.60
N GLY A 395 -13.58 -12.15 14.30
CA GLY A 395 -12.90 -13.37 14.76
C GLY A 395 -12.81 -13.46 16.28
N TYR A 396 -12.63 -14.66 16.80
CA TYR A 396 -12.43 -14.87 18.24
C TYR A 396 -11.04 -14.37 18.62
N THR A 397 -10.94 -13.63 19.71
CA THR A 397 -9.66 -13.16 20.26
C THR A 397 -9.75 -13.15 21.77
N GLU A 398 -8.74 -13.66 22.45
CA GLU A 398 -8.72 -13.76 23.91
C GLU A 398 -7.28 -13.75 24.40
N LEU A 399 -7.01 -12.99 25.45
CA LEU A 399 -5.76 -13.09 26.21
C LEU A 399 -6.06 -13.92 27.46
N ALA A 400 -5.59 -15.17 27.48
CA ALA A 400 -5.82 -16.10 28.58
C ALA A 400 -4.80 -15.95 29.71
N HIS A 401 -3.58 -15.49 29.39
CA HIS A 401 -2.52 -15.25 30.38
C HIS A 401 -1.74 -13.98 30.06
N GLU A 402 -1.61 -13.08 31.04
CA GLU A 402 -0.84 -11.83 30.93
C GLU A 402 0.52 -11.97 31.62
N GLY A 403 1.57 -11.38 31.04
CA GLY A 403 2.93 -11.43 31.55
C GLY A 403 3.87 -12.34 30.75
N VAL A 404 5.03 -12.65 31.35
CA VAL A 404 6.07 -13.48 30.71
C VAL A 404 5.81 -14.96 30.96
N CYS A 405 5.81 -15.76 29.90
CA CYS A 405 5.50 -17.18 29.94
C CYS A 405 6.35 -17.98 28.93
N GLY A 406 6.61 -19.26 29.19
CA GLY A 406 7.34 -20.13 28.26
C GLY A 406 7.52 -21.56 28.77
N PRO A 407 7.83 -22.53 27.91
CA PRO A 407 7.95 -22.43 26.43
C PRO A 407 6.60 -22.20 25.74
N ILE A 408 6.61 -21.69 24.50
CA ILE A 408 5.40 -21.39 23.72
C ILE A 408 5.47 -22.02 22.33
N VAL A 409 4.36 -22.63 21.93
CA VAL A 409 4.11 -23.10 20.56
C VAL A 409 2.98 -22.26 19.97
N HIS A 410 3.08 -21.96 18.68
CA HIS A 410 2.04 -21.30 17.89
C HIS A 410 1.51 -22.28 16.84
N CYS A 411 0.20 -22.50 16.84
CA CYS A 411 -0.48 -23.20 15.76
C CYS A 411 -1.49 -22.26 15.08
N ASP A 412 -1.59 -22.35 13.76
CA ASP A 412 -2.43 -21.49 12.93
C ASP A 412 -3.23 -22.32 11.92
N VAL A 413 -4.47 -21.92 11.65
CA VAL A 413 -5.29 -22.55 10.61
C VAL A 413 -4.90 -21.97 9.25
N ALA A 414 -4.39 -22.82 8.38
CA ALA A 414 -3.94 -22.43 7.04
C ALA A 414 -5.08 -21.77 6.23
N SER A 415 -5.05 -20.43 6.15
CA SER A 415 -6.07 -19.61 5.47
C SER A 415 -7.49 -19.89 5.97
N LEU A 416 -7.71 -19.76 7.29
CA LEU A 416 -8.97 -20.09 7.98
C LEU A 416 -10.23 -19.74 7.18
N TYR A 417 -10.46 -18.46 6.89
CA TYR A 417 -11.70 -18.02 6.24
C TYR A 417 -11.87 -18.59 4.83
N PRO A 418 -10.88 -18.53 3.93
CA PRO A 418 -10.90 -19.27 2.66
C PRO A 418 -11.24 -20.75 2.79
N SER A 419 -10.64 -21.44 3.76
CA SER A 419 -10.89 -22.86 4.00
C SER A 419 -12.33 -23.10 4.45
N LEU A 420 -12.86 -22.27 5.34
CA LEU A 420 -14.28 -22.32 5.75
C LEU A 420 -15.23 -22.05 4.58
N MET A 421 -14.93 -21.06 3.74
CA MET A 421 -15.76 -20.74 2.58
C MET A 421 -15.83 -21.92 1.59
N LEU A 422 -14.71 -22.60 1.36
CA LEU A 422 -14.67 -23.78 0.48
C LEU A 422 -15.33 -25.01 1.13
N THR A 423 -15.03 -25.31 2.40
CA THR A 423 -15.56 -26.49 3.11
C THR A 423 -17.08 -26.41 3.31
N TYR A 424 -17.60 -25.24 3.67
CA TYR A 424 -19.02 -25.03 3.94
C TYR A 424 -19.79 -24.40 2.78
N LEU A 425 -19.16 -24.26 1.61
CA LEU A 425 -19.74 -23.70 0.38
C LEU A 425 -20.35 -22.30 0.59
N LEU A 426 -19.70 -21.47 1.42
CA LEU A 426 -20.15 -20.11 1.71
C LEU A 426 -19.74 -19.16 0.59
N ARG A 427 -20.73 -18.49 0.02
CA ARG A 427 -20.59 -17.58 -1.12
C ARG A 427 -21.59 -16.43 -0.99
N PRO A 428 -21.38 -15.30 -1.70
CA PRO A 428 -22.37 -14.24 -1.76
C PRO A 428 -23.66 -14.75 -2.40
N GLY A 429 -24.82 -14.49 -1.79
CA GLY A 429 -26.13 -14.83 -2.35
C GLY A 429 -26.44 -14.11 -3.66
N LYS A 430 -25.81 -12.95 -3.88
CA LYS A 430 -25.90 -12.14 -5.12
C LYS A 430 -25.07 -12.70 -6.29
N ASP A 431 -24.27 -13.74 -6.08
CA ASP A 431 -23.49 -14.37 -7.13
C ASP A 431 -24.31 -15.46 -7.86
N SER A 432 -25.22 -15.02 -8.73
CA SER A 432 -26.13 -15.87 -9.50
C SER A 432 -25.41 -16.83 -10.46
N LEU A 433 -24.24 -16.45 -10.97
CA LEU A 433 -23.39 -17.31 -11.81
C LEU A 433 -22.50 -18.28 -11.02
N GLY A 434 -22.43 -18.15 -9.69
CA GLY A 434 -21.66 -19.04 -8.83
C GLY A 434 -20.14 -19.01 -9.09
N LEU A 435 -19.59 -17.85 -9.43
CA LEU A 435 -18.16 -17.66 -9.73
C LEU A 435 -17.26 -17.65 -8.50
N PHE A 436 -17.79 -17.29 -7.32
CA PHE A 436 -17.00 -17.04 -6.12
C PHE A 436 -16.18 -18.24 -5.66
N LEU A 437 -16.80 -19.41 -5.49
CA LEU A 437 -16.13 -20.62 -5.02
C LEU A 437 -15.15 -21.19 -6.08
N PRO A 438 -15.52 -21.30 -7.37
CA PRO A 438 -14.56 -21.69 -8.41
C PRO A 438 -13.34 -20.78 -8.49
N MET A 439 -13.51 -19.46 -8.44
CA MET A 439 -12.38 -18.51 -8.44
C MET A 439 -11.47 -18.74 -7.22
N LEU A 440 -12.06 -18.88 -6.03
CA LEU A 440 -11.31 -19.11 -4.80
C LEU A 440 -10.54 -20.44 -4.83
N ALA A 441 -11.17 -21.50 -5.35
CA ALA A 441 -10.56 -22.81 -5.52
C ALA A 441 -9.38 -22.78 -6.51
N GLU A 442 -9.56 -22.15 -7.67
CA GLU A 442 -8.49 -21.98 -8.67
C GLU A 442 -7.30 -21.18 -8.12
N LEU A 443 -7.56 -20.07 -7.42
CA LEU A 443 -6.50 -19.30 -6.77
C LEU A 443 -5.73 -20.14 -5.74
N ARG A 444 -6.44 -20.95 -4.92
CA ARG A 444 -5.81 -21.86 -3.95
C ARG A 444 -4.95 -22.89 -4.65
N ARG A 445 -5.45 -23.52 -5.72
CA ARG A 445 -4.69 -24.48 -6.54
C ARG A 445 -3.43 -23.84 -7.11
N PHE A 446 -3.56 -22.68 -7.76
CA PHE A 446 -2.41 -21.98 -8.34
C PHE A 446 -1.38 -21.55 -7.31
N ARG A 447 -1.80 -21.19 -6.09
CA ARG A 447 -0.87 -20.91 -5.00
C ARG A 447 -0.07 -22.15 -4.60
N LEU A 448 -0.69 -23.32 -4.54
CA LEU A 448 -0.01 -24.58 -4.22
C LEU A 448 0.98 -24.95 -5.33
N ASP A 449 0.53 -24.89 -6.60
CA ASP A 449 1.37 -25.15 -7.77
C ASP A 449 2.59 -24.20 -7.77
N ALA A 450 2.39 -22.90 -7.58
CA ALA A 450 3.47 -21.92 -7.50
C ALA A 450 4.41 -22.17 -6.32
N LYS A 451 3.90 -22.56 -5.14
CA LYS A 451 4.74 -22.92 -3.98
C LYS A 451 5.60 -24.15 -4.26
N GLN A 452 5.08 -25.13 -5.00
CA GLN A 452 5.83 -26.30 -5.43
C GLN A 452 6.89 -25.94 -6.47
N SER A 453 6.51 -25.22 -7.53
CA SER A 453 7.45 -24.76 -8.56
C SER A 453 8.56 -23.88 -7.98
N ALA A 454 8.28 -23.02 -7.00
CA ALA A 454 9.31 -22.24 -6.31
C ALA A 454 10.34 -23.12 -5.57
N ARG A 455 9.93 -24.28 -5.04
CA ARG A 455 10.85 -25.23 -4.39
C ARG A 455 11.70 -25.98 -5.41
N GLU A 456 11.08 -26.39 -6.51
CA GLU A 456 11.71 -27.18 -7.59
C GLU A 456 12.54 -26.34 -8.56
N ALA A 457 12.35 -25.00 -8.57
CA ALA A 457 13.05 -24.08 -9.45
C ALA A 457 14.57 -24.25 -9.38
N THR A 458 15.20 -24.29 -10.55
CA THR A 458 16.64 -24.54 -10.70
C THR A 458 17.46 -23.26 -10.82
N ASN A 459 16.81 -22.13 -11.09
CA ASN A 459 17.43 -20.82 -11.20
C ASN A 459 16.65 -19.77 -10.39
N ASP A 460 17.33 -18.69 -10.03
CA ASP A 460 16.79 -17.66 -9.14
C ASP A 460 15.65 -16.85 -9.78
N GLY A 461 15.68 -16.64 -11.10
CA GLY A 461 14.61 -15.91 -11.81
C GLY A 461 13.27 -16.64 -11.76
N GLU A 462 13.28 -17.94 -12.02
CA GLU A 462 12.12 -18.82 -11.92
C GLU A 462 11.62 -18.93 -10.47
N ARG A 463 12.54 -19.08 -9.51
CA ARG A 463 12.20 -19.08 -8.08
C ARG A 463 11.50 -17.78 -7.67
N HIS A 464 12.07 -16.63 -8.03
CA HIS A 464 11.48 -15.32 -7.75
C HIS A 464 10.09 -15.13 -8.40
N TYR A 465 9.90 -15.61 -9.63
CA TYR A 465 8.60 -15.58 -10.32
C TYR A 465 7.54 -16.35 -9.52
N HIS A 466 7.84 -17.60 -9.16
CA HIS A 466 6.89 -18.46 -8.45
C HIS A 466 6.65 -18.01 -7.00
N ASP A 467 7.67 -17.47 -6.33
CA ASP A 467 7.52 -16.86 -5.01
C ASP A 467 6.66 -15.60 -5.06
N ALA A 468 6.80 -14.76 -6.09
CA ALA A 468 5.91 -13.61 -6.27
C ALA A 468 4.46 -14.07 -6.48
N LEU A 469 4.21 -15.06 -7.34
CA LEU A 469 2.88 -15.60 -7.58
C LEU A 469 2.22 -16.17 -6.31
N GLN A 470 2.93 -17.02 -5.55
CA GLN A 470 2.33 -17.62 -4.35
C GLN A 470 2.00 -16.57 -3.27
N GLN A 471 2.79 -15.49 -3.16
CA GLN A 471 2.46 -14.36 -2.27
C GLN A 471 1.26 -13.55 -2.77
N ILE A 472 1.20 -13.24 -4.07
CA ILE A 472 0.04 -12.56 -4.68
C ILE A 472 -1.23 -13.35 -4.40
N PHE A 473 -1.23 -14.65 -4.70
CA PHE A 473 -2.39 -15.50 -4.49
C PHE A 473 -2.72 -15.64 -3.01
N LYS A 474 -1.75 -15.74 -2.09
CA LYS A 474 -2.00 -15.73 -0.64
C LYS A 474 -2.80 -14.49 -0.22
N VAL A 475 -2.35 -13.30 -0.65
CA VAL A 475 -3.01 -12.03 -0.33
C VAL A 475 -4.40 -11.96 -0.95
N LEU A 476 -4.56 -12.37 -2.20
CA LEU A 476 -5.85 -12.37 -2.89
C LEU A 476 -6.85 -13.33 -2.24
N ILE A 477 -6.45 -14.57 -1.98
CA ILE A 477 -7.26 -15.61 -1.32
C ILE A 477 -7.79 -15.09 0.01
N ASN A 478 -6.93 -14.53 0.87
CA ASN A 478 -7.35 -13.98 2.16
C ASN A 478 -8.28 -12.76 2.01
N SER A 479 -8.22 -12.06 0.88
CA SER A 479 -9.07 -10.90 0.60
C SER A 479 -10.49 -11.26 0.15
N PHE A 480 -10.80 -12.52 -0.20
CA PHE A 480 -12.16 -12.95 -0.53
C PHE A 480 -13.12 -12.79 0.67
N PHE A 481 -12.63 -13.04 1.89
CA PHE A 481 -13.42 -12.77 3.09
C PHE A 481 -13.69 -11.27 3.26
N GLY A 482 -12.64 -10.44 3.12
CA GLY A 482 -12.78 -8.98 3.20
C GLY A 482 -13.71 -8.42 2.13
N TYR A 483 -13.79 -9.07 0.96
CA TYR A 483 -14.71 -8.73 -0.11
C TYR A 483 -16.18 -8.95 0.27
N LEU A 484 -16.51 -10.04 0.97
CA LEU A 484 -17.88 -10.27 1.47
C LEU A 484 -18.36 -9.12 2.36
N GLY A 485 -17.49 -8.59 3.23
CA GLY A 485 -17.81 -7.45 4.10
C GLY A 485 -17.73 -6.06 3.45
N ALA A 486 -17.28 -5.95 2.18
CA ALA A 486 -17.03 -4.67 1.53
C ALA A 486 -18.28 -4.12 0.82
N ALA A 487 -19.21 -3.53 1.58
CA ALA A 487 -20.54 -3.09 1.09
C ALA A 487 -20.53 -2.22 -0.19
N LEU A 488 -19.43 -1.51 -0.47
CA LEU A 488 -19.24 -0.70 -1.69
C LEU A 488 -19.18 -1.53 -2.99
N HIS A 489 -19.18 -2.86 -2.93
CA HIS A 489 -18.99 -3.75 -4.07
C HIS A 489 -20.25 -4.56 -4.38
N ASN A 490 -20.44 -4.90 -5.66
CA ASN A 490 -21.70 -5.41 -6.21
C ASN A 490 -22.10 -6.77 -5.59
N PHE A 491 -21.13 -7.66 -5.43
CA PHE A 491 -21.35 -9.01 -4.92
C PHE A 491 -20.90 -9.16 -3.47
N SER A 492 -20.83 -8.06 -2.71
CA SER A 492 -20.62 -8.12 -1.26
C SER A 492 -21.85 -8.68 -0.56
N ASP A 493 -21.62 -9.44 0.51
CA ASP A 493 -22.64 -10.12 1.29
C ASP A 493 -22.19 -10.18 2.78
N PRO A 494 -22.59 -9.17 3.59
CA PRO A 494 -22.26 -9.12 5.01
C PRO A 494 -22.80 -10.30 5.83
N ASP A 495 -23.92 -10.90 5.41
CA ASP A 495 -24.50 -12.05 6.11
C ASP A 495 -23.64 -13.30 5.89
N ALA A 496 -23.17 -13.51 4.66
CA ALA A 496 -22.17 -14.55 4.37
C ALA A 496 -20.87 -14.30 5.14
N ALA A 497 -20.41 -13.04 5.26
CA ALA A 497 -19.24 -12.70 6.06
C ALA A 497 -19.45 -13.03 7.55
N ALA A 498 -20.62 -12.71 8.10
CA ALA A 498 -20.98 -13.01 9.48
C ALA A 498 -21.03 -14.52 9.77
N GLU A 499 -21.51 -15.32 8.81
CA GLU A 499 -21.52 -16.77 8.94
C GLU A 499 -20.10 -17.36 8.89
N VAL A 500 -19.24 -16.86 7.99
CA VAL A 500 -17.81 -17.22 7.96
C VAL A 500 -17.14 -16.91 9.30
N THR A 501 -17.37 -15.73 9.89
CA THR A 501 -16.78 -15.42 11.19
C THR A 501 -17.35 -16.28 12.31
N ARG A 502 -18.65 -16.56 12.32
CA ARG A 502 -19.29 -17.44 13.31
C ARG A 502 -18.66 -18.83 13.29
N LEU A 503 -18.49 -19.43 12.10
CA LEU A 503 -17.80 -20.71 11.95
C LEU A 503 -16.33 -20.62 12.37
N GLY A 504 -15.65 -19.52 12.06
CA GLY A 504 -14.29 -19.26 12.54
C GLY A 504 -14.20 -19.30 14.07
N ARG A 505 -15.13 -18.64 14.77
CA ARG A 505 -15.20 -18.68 16.25
C ARG A 505 -15.45 -20.10 16.77
N VAL A 506 -16.31 -20.87 16.11
CA VAL A 506 -16.55 -22.28 16.47
C VAL A 506 -15.29 -23.12 16.30
N THR A 507 -14.59 -22.98 15.17
CA THR A 507 -13.34 -23.70 14.89
C THR A 507 -12.27 -23.40 15.93
N ILE A 508 -12.03 -22.11 16.23
CA ILE A 508 -11.03 -21.72 17.23
C ILE A 508 -11.39 -22.22 18.63
N LYS A 509 -12.67 -22.15 19.03
CA LYS A 509 -13.12 -22.73 20.32
C LYS A 509 -12.92 -24.24 20.40
N ASN A 510 -13.14 -24.96 19.29
CA ASN A 510 -12.86 -26.39 19.23
C ASN A 510 -11.36 -26.67 19.36
N MET A 511 -10.50 -25.89 18.69
CA MET A 511 -9.04 -26.01 18.83
C MET A 511 -8.59 -25.76 20.28
N ILE A 512 -9.13 -24.74 20.95
CA ILE A 512 -8.87 -24.47 22.37
C ILE A 512 -9.25 -25.67 23.23
N ALA A 513 -10.42 -26.26 22.99
CA ALA A 513 -10.90 -27.43 23.74
C ALA A 513 -10.00 -28.65 23.53
N LEU A 514 -9.59 -28.92 22.28
CA LEU A 514 -8.67 -30.01 21.95
C LEU A 514 -7.29 -29.81 22.59
N LEU A 515 -6.74 -28.60 22.55
CA LEU A 515 -5.46 -28.27 23.20
C LEU A 515 -5.54 -28.49 24.72
N LYS A 516 -6.61 -28.02 25.37
CA LYS A 516 -6.82 -28.24 26.81
C LYS A 516 -6.96 -29.73 27.15
N ALA A 517 -7.62 -30.52 26.30
CA ALA A 517 -7.74 -31.97 26.49
C ALA A 517 -6.40 -32.71 26.39
N GLU A 518 -5.48 -32.20 25.58
CA GLU A 518 -4.08 -32.68 25.49
C GLU A 518 -3.17 -32.12 26.61
N GLY A 519 -3.72 -31.31 27.53
CA GLY A 519 -2.98 -30.72 28.65
C GLY A 519 -2.17 -29.48 28.30
N ALA A 520 -2.36 -28.89 27.11
CA ALA A 520 -1.77 -27.61 26.74
C ALA A 520 -2.54 -26.44 27.38
N GLU A 521 -1.82 -25.34 27.64
CA GLU A 521 -2.39 -24.12 28.23
C GLU A 521 -2.40 -22.99 27.20
N PRO A 522 -3.56 -22.63 26.62
CA PRO A 522 -3.67 -21.45 25.75
C PRO A 522 -3.25 -20.17 26.48
N VAL A 523 -2.54 -19.29 25.79
CA VAL A 523 -1.98 -18.04 26.32
C VAL A 523 -2.59 -16.83 25.63
N GLU A 524 -2.53 -16.79 24.29
CA GLU A 524 -3.06 -15.73 23.45
C GLU A 524 -3.74 -16.40 22.26
N ILE A 525 -4.97 -15.97 21.98
CA ILE A 525 -5.76 -16.45 20.86
C ILE A 525 -5.98 -15.30 19.89
N ASP A 526 -5.48 -15.50 18.68
CA ASP A 526 -5.73 -14.65 17.53
C ASP A 526 -6.79 -15.31 16.63
N THR A 527 -7.33 -14.52 15.70
CA THR A 527 -8.50 -14.87 14.88
C THR A 527 -8.41 -16.24 14.18
N ASP A 528 -7.21 -16.65 13.82
CA ASP A 528 -6.86 -17.85 13.08
C ASP A 528 -5.81 -18.74 13.78
N GLY A 529 -5.20 -18.28 14.88
CA GLY A 529 -4.09 -18.97 15.54
C GLY A 529 -4.12 -18.92 17.07
N ILE A 530 -3.42 -19.85 17.70
CA ILE A 530 -3.36 -20.01 19.16
C ILE A 530 -1.90 -20.13 19.58
N TYR A 531 -1.47 -19.24 20.47
CA TYR A 531 -0.24 -19.39 21.25
C TYR A 531 -0.56 -20.16 22.52
N PHE A 532 0.19 -21.21 22.81
CA PHE A 532 -0.05 -22.05 23.98
C PHE A 532 1.26 -22.57 24.58
N ARG A 533 1.24 -22.87 25.88
CA ARG A 533 2.30 -23.66 26.52
C ARG A 533 2.03 -25.14 26.24
N PRO A 534 3.00 -25.89 25.69
CA PRO A 534 2.84 -27.32 25.48
C PRO A 534 2.72 -28.07 26.82
N PRO A 535 2.06 -29.24 26.83
CA PRO A 535 1.92 -30.04 28.05
C PRO A 535 3.26 -30.53 28.58
N ALA A 536 3.31 -30.85 29.87
CA ALA A 536 4.50 -31.45 30.49
C ALA A 536 4.94 -32.71 29.73
N GLY A 537 6.21 -32.76 29.32
CA GLY A 537 6.77 -33.85 28.51
C GLY A 537 6.79 -33.61 27.00
N CYS A 538 6.11 -32.56 26.50
CA CYS A 538 6.23 -32.09 25.13
C CYS A 538 7.29 -30.96 25.08
N ASN A 539 8.53 -31.34 24.79
CA ASN A 539 9.72 -30.47 24.91
C ASN A 539 10.65 -30.52 23.69
N SER A 540 10.30 -31.29 22.66
CA SER A 540 11.01 -31.33 21.37
C SER A 540 10.11 -30.86 20.24
N GLU A 541 10.73 -30.35 19.18
CA GLU A 541 10.00 -29.88 18.00
C GLU A 541 9.12 -30.97 17.37
N GLU A 542 9.61 -32.21 17.35
CA GLU A 542 8.87 -33.36 16.83
C GLU A 542 7.63 -33.65 17.68
N SER A 543 7.74 -33.56 19.01
CA SER A 543 6.61 -33.75 19.92
C SER A 543 5.58 -32.62 19.79
N GLU A 544 6.03 -31.38 19.59
CA GLU A 544 5.19 -30.20 19.37
C GLU A 544 4.43 -30.31 18.04
N GLN A 545 5.12 -30.70 16.96
CA GLN A 545 4.49 -30.96 15.66
C GLN A 545 3.48 -32.10 15.73
N ALA A 546 3.79 -33.19 16.44
CA ALA A 546 2.88 -34.32 16.61
C ALA A 546 1.61 -33.92 17.37
N LEU A 547 1.72 -33.04 18.38
CA LEU A 547 0.57 -32.47 19.07
C LEU A 547 -0.29 -31.65 18.08
N VAL A 548 0.30 -30.72 17.33
CA VAL A 548 -0.46 -29.89 16.37
C VAL A 548 -1.15 -30.74 15.29
N ARG A 549 -0.50 -31.82 14.81
CA ARG A 549 -1.13 -32.76 13.88
C ARG A 549 -2.38 -33.43 14.46
N ARG A 550 -2.35 -33.88 15.71
CA ARG A 550 -3.55 -34.43 16.37
C ARG A 550 -4.67 -33.40 16.50
N ILE A 551 -4.34 -32.14 16.78
CA ILE A 551 -5.33 -31.06 16.77
C ILE A 551 -5.94 -30.90 15.37
N SER A 552 -5.12 -30.91 14.31
CA SER A 552 -5.60 -30.82 12.93
C SER A 552 -6.49 -32.01 12.54
N GLU A 553 -6.14 -33.23 12.94
CA GLU A 553 -6.93 -34.45 12.69
C GLU A 553 -8.28 -34.44 13.42
N GLY A 554 -8.38 -33.70 14.53
CA GLY A 554 -9.63 -33.50 15.28
C GLY A 554 -10.59 -32.48 14.68
N LEU A 555 -10.21 -31.80 13.58
CA LEU A 555 -11.04 -30.79 12.91
C LEU A 555 -11.71 -31.34 11.63
N PRO A 556 -12.78 -30.68 11.15
CA PRO A 556 -13.43 -31.04 9.89
C PRO A 556 -12.47 -31.10 8.70
N ALA A 557 -12.71 -32.03 7.78
CA ALA A 557 -11.92 -32.17 6.56
C ALA A 557 -11.84 -30.84 5.77
N GLY A 558 -10.65 -30.49 5.31
CA GLY A 558 -10.35 -29.24 4.61
C GLY A 558 -9.93 -28.07 5.50
N ILE A 559 -9.99 -28.24 6.83
CA ILE A 559 -9.43 -27.31 7.82
C ILE A 559 -8.11 -27.88 8.33
N GLU A 560 -6.99 -27.29 7.89
CA GLU A 560 -5.64 -27.76 8.23
C GLU A 560 -5.00 -26.79 9.24
N VAL A 561 -4.41 -27.35 10.29
CA VAL A 561 -3.66 -26.61 11.30
C VAL A 561 -2.18 -26.93 11.14
N GLU A 562 -1.36 -25.90 11.02
CA GLU A 562 0.09 -26.03 10.94
C GLU A 562 0.74 -25.45 12.19
N MET A 563 1.90 -26.00 12.56
CA MET A 563 2.75 -25.38 13.57
C MET A 563 3.48 -24.21 12.90
N ASP A 564 3.12 -22.99 13.27
CA ASP A 564 3.62 -21.76 12.65
C ASP A 564 4.74 -21.10 13.48
N GLY A 565 5.03 -21.62 14.68
CA GLY A 565 6.19 -21.18 15.44
C GLY A 565 6.43 -21.91 16.76
N ARG A 566 7.67 -21.81 17.24
CA ARG A 566 8.09 -22.26 18.58
C ARG A 566 9.03 -21.23 19.20
N TYR A 567 8.82 -20.94 20.47
CA TYR A 567 9.47 -19.82 21.16
C TYR A 567 9.86 -20.22 22.58
N ARG A 568 11.01 -19.72 23.02
CA ARG A 568 11.51 -19.91 24.39
C ARG A 568 10.60 -19.22 25.40
N SER A 569 10.17 -18.00 25.10
CA SER A 569 9.26 -17.24 25.95
C SER A 569 8.43 -16.25 25.14
N MET A 570 7.32 -15.83 25.73
CA MET A 570 6.41 -14.81 25.25
C MET A 570 6.14 -13.82 26.37
N PHE A 571 6.05 -12.54 26.04
CA PHE A 571 5.48 -11.51 26.88
C PHE A 571 4.12 -11.13 26.30
N ALA A 572 3.05 -11.55 26.96
CA ALA A 572 1.69 -11.25 26.54
C ALA A 572 1.18 -10.03 27.33
N TYR A 573 0.85 -8.94 26.63
CA TYR A 573 0.51 -7.65 27.28
C TYR A 573 -0.98 -7.33 27.17
N LYS A 574 -1.53 -7.38 25.96
CA LYS A 574 -2.95 -7.20 25.67
C LYS A 574 -3.29 -8.06 24.47
N THR A 575 -4.56 -8.36 24.24
CA THR A 575 -5.00 -9.04 23.01
C THR A 575 -4.40 -8.38 21.78
N LYS A 576 -3.79 -9.18 20.89
CA LYS A 576 -3.01 -8.79 19.70
C LYS A 576 -1.73 -7.99 19.97
N ASN A 577 -1.26 -7.93 21.21
CA ASN A 577 -0.09 -7.16 21.64
C ASN A 577 0.82 -8.02 22.53
N TYR A 578 1.85 -8.59 21.92
CA TYR A 578 2.77 -9.52 22.56
C TYR A 578 4.17 -9.46 21.96
N ALA A 579 5.15 -10.01 22.65
CA ALA A 579 6.50 -10.20 22.15
C ALA A 579 6.96 -11.65 22.35
N LEU A 580 7.78 -12.15 21.43
CA LEU A 580 8.20 -13.54 21.36
C LEU A 580 9.73 -13.61 21.30
N LEU A 581 10.34 -14.49 22.08
CA LEU A 581 11.76 -14.81 22.03
C LEU A 581 11.96 -16.19 21.40
N GLY A 582 12.55 -16.22 20.21
CA GLY A 582 12.92 -17.45 19.51
C GLY A 582 14.08 -18.19 20.17
N TYR A 583 14.22 -19.48 19.86
CA TYR A 583 15.38 -20.29 20.30
C TYR A 583 16.70 -19.85 19.65
N ASP A 584 16.63 -19.13 18.53
CA ASP A 584 17.74 -18.47 17.85
C ASP A 584 18.15 -17.13 18.49
N GLY A 585 17.45 -16.71 19.57
CA GLY A 585 17.67 -15.44 20.25
C GLY A 585 16.99 -14.25 19.57
N ARG A 586 16.27 -14.44 18.46
CA ARG A 586 15.55 -13.34 17.80
C ARG A 586 14.28 -12.98 18.55
N ILE A 587 14.02 -11.68 18.66
CA ILE A 587 12.81 -11.15 19.30
C ILE A 587 11.85 -10.63 18.25
N THR A 588 10.60 -11.08 18.32
CA THR A 588 9.51 -10.61 17.47
C THR A 588 8.46 -9.92 18.32
N ILE A 589 8.23 -8.64 18.09
CA ILE A 589 7.16 -7.87 18.76
C ILE A 589 5.95 -7.75 17.82
N ARG A 590 4.74 -7.92 18.34
CA ARG A 590 3.45 -7.78 17.64
C ARG A 590 2.54 -6.82 18.41
N GLY A 591 1.64 -6.17 17.67
CA GLY A 591 0.65 -5.24 18.23
C GLY A 591 1.05 -3.77 18.18
N SER A 592 0.06 -2.92 17.90
CA SER A 592 0.22 -1.48 17.76
C SER A 592 0.63 -0.79 19.06
N SER A 593 0.30 -1.35 20.23
CA SER A 593 0.67 -0.79 21.52
C SER A 593 2.16 -0.93 21.84
N LEU A 594 2.81 -1.97 21.27
CA LEU A 594 4.24 -2.25 21.48
C LEU A 594 5.12 -1.80 20.29
N LYS A 595 4.52 -1.58 19.11
CA LYS A 595 5.21 -1.12 17.88
C LYS A 595 4.71 0.24 17.36
N SER A 596 4.17 1.10 18.23
CA SER A 596 3.64 2.38 17.78
C SER A 596 4.74 3.25 17.15
N ARG A 597 4.60 3.60 15.88
CA ARG A 597 5.43 4.63 15.22
C ARG A 597 5.06 6.05 15.63
N GLY A 598 3.92 6.22 16.28
CA GLY A 598 3.42 7.52 16.72
C GLY A 598 4.12 8.06 17.98
N ILE A 599 5.09 7.33 18.53
CA ILE A 599 5.93 7.77 19.66
C ILE A 599 7.37 7.97 19.19
N GLU A 600 8.10 8.80 19.91
CA GLU A 600 9.48 9.17 19.66
C GLU A 600 10.42 7.96 19.65
N ARG A 601 11.50 8.03 18.86
CA ARG A 601 12.44 6.91 18.66
C ARG A 601 13.01 6.38 19.98
N TYR A 602 13.44 7.25 20.89
CA TYR A 602 13.97 6.83 22.19
C TYR A 602 12.97 6.03 23.04
N LEU A 603 11.67 6.32 22.96
CA LEU A 603 10.65 5.56 23.67
C LEU A 603 10.45 4.17 23.05
N ARG A 604 10.56 4.07 21.71
CA ARG A 604 10.50 2.79 21.00
C ARG A 604 11.68 1.91 21.35
N GLU A 605 12.90 2.46 21.32
CA GLU A 605 14.13 1.76 21.67
C GLU A 605 14.09 1.29 23.13
N PHE A 606 13.75 2.19 24.08
CA PHE A 606 13.60 1.84 25.49
C PHE A 606 12.58 0.71 25.69
N MET A 607 11.42 0.77 25.02
CA MET A 607 10.39 -0.27 25.13
C MET A 607 10.89 -1.60 24.61
N GLN A 608 11.58 -1.61 23.46
CA GLN A 608 12.13 -2.83 22.86
C GLN A 608 13.22 -3.47 23.73
N GLU A 609 14.14 -2.66 24.28
CA GLU A 609 15.19 -3.13 25.19
C GLU A 609 14.60 -3.64 26.51
N MET A 610 13.61 -2.94 27.08
CA MET A 610 12.90 -3.38 28.28
C MET A 610 12.16 -4.71 28.06
N ILE A 611 11.44 -4.86 26.94
CA ILE A 611 10.78 -6.13 26.58
C ILE A 611 11.82 -7.25 26.40
N THR A 612 12.98 -6.94 25.84
CA THR A 612 14.09 -7.89 25.70
C THR A 612 14.58 -8.39 27.05
N LEU A 613 14.77 -7.48 28.02
CA LEU A 613 15.13 -7.83 29.39
C LEU A 613 14.05 -8.67 30.09
N LEU A 614 12.77 -8.34 29.88
CA LEU A 614 11.64 -9.11 30.42
C LEU A 614 11.62 -10.55 29.87
N LEU A 615 11.73 -10.71 28.55
CA LEU A 615 11.73 -12.02 27.89
C LEU A 615 12.93 -12.89 28.30
N ALA A 616 14.07 -12.26 28.63
CA ALA A 616 15.27 -12.91 29.12
C ALA A 616 15.27 -13.19 30.63
N GLY A 617 14.22 -12.78 31.37
CA GLY A 617 14.14 -12.94 32.82
C GLY A 617 15.06 -12.02 33.63
N ASN A 618 15.56 -10.93 33.03
CA ASN A 618 16.48 -9.97 33.65
C ASN A 618 15.79 -8.64 33.98
N ALA A 619 14.71 -8.70 34.77
CA ALA A 619 13.93 -7.51 35.08
C ALA A 619 14.70 -6.48 35.95
N SER A 620 15.69 -6.91 36.74
CA SER A 620 16.55 -6.00 37.53
C SER A 620 17.42 -5.08 36.66
N GLY A 621 17.67 -5.45 35.40
CA GLY A 621 18.37 -4.59 34.43
C GLY A 621 17.58 -3.36 33.99
N ILE A 622 16.25 -3.34 34.19
CA ILE A 622 15.36 -2.30 33.66
C ILE A 622 15.57 -0.94 34.36
N GLU A 623 15.85 -0.94 35.67
CA GLU A 623 16.16 0.31 36.39
C GLU A 623 17.48 0.94 35.93
N ARG A 624 18.47 0.10 35.61
CA ARG A 624 19.74 0.54 35.04
C ARG A 624 19.51 1.17 33.67
N LEU A 625 18.78 0.47 32.79
CA LEU A 625 18.40 0.95 31.47
C LEU A 625 17.67 2.31 31.54
N TYR A 626 16.71 2.43 32.46
CA TYR A 626 15.99 3.69 32.68
C TYR A 626 16.92 4.83 33.08
N THR A 627 17.85 4.55 34.01
CA THR A 627 18.84 5.54 34.48
C THR A 627 19.78 5.99 33.35
N GLU A 628 20.22 5.07 32.49
CA GLU A 628 21.04 5.36 31.32
C GLU A 628 20.33 6.29 30.32
N TYR A 629 19.08 5.99 29.99
CA TYR A 629 18.26 6.85 29.11
C TYR A 629 18.03 8.24 29.71
N VAL A 630 17.73 8.33 31.01
CA VAL A 630 17.59 9.62 31.70
C VAL A 630 18.90 10.43 31.65
N SER A 631 20.04 9.78 31.87
CA SER A 631 21.35 10.42 31.80
C SER A 631 21.63 10.99 30.41
N ARG A 632 21.35 10.21 29.36
CA ARG A 632 21.52 10.62 27.96
C ARG A 632 20.63 11.80 27.57
N ILE A 633 19.38 11.85 28.05
CA ILE A 633 18.48 12.99 27.81
C ILE A 633 18.97 14.24 28.56
N ARG A 634 19.44 14.09 29.81
CA ARG A 634 19.92 15.21 30.63
C ARG A 634 21.19 15.86 30.09
N SER A 635 22.10 15.08 29.52
CA SER A 635 23.35 15.60 28.96
C SER A 635 23.14 16.49 27.73
N ARG A 636 21.95 16.43 27.10
CA ARG A 636 21.61 17.12 25.83
C ARG A 636 22.55 16.82 24.66
N ASN A 637 23.44 15.84 24.82
CA ASN A 637 24.34 15.38 23.78
C ASN A 637 23.70 14.19 23.07
N LEU A 638 22.70 14.48 22.24
CA LEU A 638 21.94 13.51 21.48
C LEU A 638 21.57 14.06 20.11
N ASP A 639 21.38 13.17 19.15
CA ASP A 639 20.74 13.51 17.88
C ASP A 639 19.27 13.87 18.15
N VAL A 640 18.84 15.08 17.77
CA VAL A 640 17.46 15.55 17.96
C VAL A 640 16.44 14.61 17.30
N ALA A 641 16.83 13.89 16.23
CA ALA A 641 15.97 12.90 15.60
C ALA A 641 15.55 11.79 16.59
N TRP A 642 16.40 11.46 17.56
CA TRP A 642 16.15 10.44 18.58
C TRP A 642 14.95 10.76 19.49
N ILE A 643 14.72 12.03 19.78
CA ILE A 643 13.62 12.54 20.62
C ILE A 643 12.50 13.20 19.81
N SER A 644 12.64 13.21 18.49
CA SER A 644 11.65 13.81 17.62
C SER A 644 10.46 12.89 17.39
N ARG A 645 9.35 13.50 16.98
CA ARG A 645 8.13 12.82 16.56
C ARG A 645 7.83 13.18 15.11
N THR A 646 7.45 12.18 14.33
CA THR A 646 6.99 12.37 12.95
C THR A 646 5.52 11.99 12.85
N GLU A 647 4.71 12.91 12.34
CA GLU A 647 3.28 12.70 12.11
C GLU A 647 2.93 12.91 10.64
N THR A 648 1.95 12.15 10.16
CA THR A 648 1.40 12.32 8.81
C THR A 648 0.19 13.27 8.85
N ILE A 649 0.24 14.32 8.03
CA ILE A 649 -0.85 15.25 7.80
C ILE A 649 -1.96 14.49 7.05
N ASN A 650 -3.11 14.29 7.70
CA ASN A 650 -4.19 13.44 7.17
C ASN A 650 -5.29 14.20 6.42
N GLU A 651 -5.21 15.52 6.36
CA GLU A 651 -6.13 16.40 5.65
C GLU A 651 -5.42 17.72 5.28
N SER A 652 -6.03 18.58 4.45
CA SER A 652 -5.40 19.85 4.10
C SER A 652 -5.30 20.78 5.32
N PRO A 653 -4.24 21.61 5.43
CA PRO A 653 -4.13 22.60 6.52
C PRO A 653 -5.33 23.54 6.62
N ALA A 654 -5.95 23.89 5.48
CA ALA A 654 -7.17 24.70 5.45
C ALA A 654 -8.39 23.98 6.08
N ALA A 655 -8.58 22.70 5.76
CA ALA A 655 -9.67 21.91 6.33
C ALA A 655 -9.47 21.67 7.83
N TYR A 656 -8.23 21.41 8.26
CA TYR A 656 -7.86 21.31 9.67
C TYR A 656 -8.19 22.60 10.42
N ARG A 657 -7.77 23.76 9.90
CA ARG A 657 -8.01 25.08 10.51
C ARG A 657 -9.50 25.32 10.73
N GLU A 658 -10.32 24.99 9.74
CA GLU A 658 -11.78 25.12 9.84
C GLU A 658 -12.36 24.19 10.92
N LYS A 659 -11.92 22.93 10.98
CA LYS A 659 -12.40 21.98 12.00
C LYS A 659 -12.00 22.38 13.42
N VAL A 660 -10.79 22.91 13.61
CA VAL A 660 -10.34 23.45 14.91
C VAL A 660 -11.19 24.65 15.30
N ARG A 661 -11.42 25.58 14.37
CA ARG A 661 -12.31 26.74 14.59
C ARG A 661 -13.72 26.33 15.00
N LEU A 662 -14.25 25.26 14.40
CA LEU A 662 -15.58 24.71 14.69
C LEU A 662 -15.61 23.79 15.93
N GLY A 663 -14.50 23.60 16.65
CA GLY A 663 -14.42 22.70 17.80
C GLY A 663 -14.56 21.20 17.47
N LYS A 664 -14.47 20.84 16.18
CA LYS A 664 -14.61 19.45 15.69
C LYS A 664 -13.29 18.67 15.72
N ARG A 665 -12.17 19.32 16.03
CA ARG A 665 -10.84 18.72 16.10
C ARG A 665 -9.95 19.48 17.09
N ASN A 666 -9.11 18.74 17.82
CA ASN A 666 -8.11 19.33 18.72
C ASN A 666 -6.89 19.85 17.95
N PRO A 667 -6.20 20.91 18.44
CA PRO A 667 -4.96 21.37 17.86
C PRO A 667 -3.85 20.30 17.83
N SER A 668 -3.00 20.35 16.81
CA SER A 668 -1.92 19.40 16.57
C SER A 668 -0.63 20.12 16.19
N ALA A 669 0.47 19.77 16.87
CA ALA A 669 1.80 20.32 16.63
C ALA A 669 2.22 20.23 15.15
N ALA A 670 1.97 19.07 14.52
CA ALA A 670 2.31 18.85 13.12
C ALA A 670 1.58 19.82 12.18
N PHE A 671 0.29 20.10 12.44
CA PHE A 671 -0.47 21.04 11.63
C PHE A 671 -0.10 22.50 11.90
N GLU A 672 0.21 22.88 13.14
CA GLU A 672 0.71 24.23 13.45
C GLU A 672 2.03 24.50 12.73
N ILE A 673 2.96 23.53 12.76
CA ILE A 673 4.23 23.61 12.02
C ILE A 673 3.98 23.66 10.51
N ALA A 674 3.10 22.81 9.98
CA ALA A 674 2.78 22.80 8.55
C ALA A 674 2.13 24.11 8.08
N MET A 675 1.34 24.76 8.93
CA MET A 675 0.72 26.07 8.62
C MET A 675 1.70 27.23 8.71
N ALA A 676 2.74 27.12 9.55
CA ALA A 676 3.80 28.10 9.67
C ALA A 676 4.92 27.93 8.63
N ALA A 677 5.00 26.76 7.98
CA ALA A 677 6.01 26.47 6.96
C ALA A 677 5.69 27.13 5.62
N GLU A 678 6.74 27.53 4.89
CA GLU A 678 6.62 28.06 3.52
C GLU A 678 6.28 26.96 2.50
N LYS A 679 6.73 25.72 2.76
CA LYS A 679 6.42 24.56 1.92
C LYS A 679 4.91 24.26 1.94
N PRO A 680 4.25 24.08 0.78
CA PRO A 680 2.86 23.67 0.75
C PRO A 680 2.70 22.22 1.22
N TYR A 681 2.04 22.01 2.36
CA TYR A 681 1.69 20.69 2.89
C TYR A 681 0.32 20.20 2.37
N ARG A 682 0.26 18.91 2.03
CA ARG A 682 -0.94 18.19 1.56
C ARG A 682 -1.21 16.94 2.42
N ALA A 683 -2.41 16.38 2.29
CA ALA A 683 -2.72 15.10 2.92
C ALA A 683 -1.75 14.01 2.41
N GLY A 684 -1.11 13.30 3.34
CA GLY A 684 -0.06 12.32 3.09
C GLY A 684 1.36 12.80 3.46
N ASP A 685 1.60 14.12 3.59
CA ASP A 685 2.91 14.64 3.99
C ASP A 685 3.28 14.32 5.43
N GLN A 686 4.57 14.21 5.69
CA GLN A 686 5.12 13.98 7.03
C GLN A 686 5.75 15.25 7.60
N VAL A 687 5.49 15.52 8.89
CA VAL A 687 6.10 16.61 9.66
C VAL A 687 6.84 16.01 10.84
N SER A 688 8.13 16.31 10.94
CA SER A 688 8.99 15.86 12.02
C SER A 688 9.38 17.02 12.93
N TYR A 689 9.15 16.87 14.24
CA TYR A 689 9.26 17.97 15.20
C TYR A 689 9.72 17.50 16.58
N TYR A 690 10.20 18.43 17.41
CA TYR A 690 10.56 18.22 18.81
C TYR A 690 9.88 19.26 19.71
N VAL A 691 9.85 19.00 21.03
CA VAL A 691 9.23 19.88 22.02
C VAL A 691 10.31 20.71 22.72
N SER A 692 10.17 22.03 22.67
CA SER A 692 11.02 23.02 23.34
C SER A 692 10.47 23.45 24.69
N GLY A 693 11.30 24.09 25.52
CA GLY A 693 10.88 24.65 26.82
C GLY A 693 11.63 24.06 28.04
N SER A 694 11.13 24.33 29.25
CA SER A 694 11.86 24.03 30.50
C SER A 694 11.06 23.26 31.56
N THR A 695 9.73 23.21 31.47
CA THR A 695 8.85 22.52 32.44
C THR A 695 8.38 21.18 31.89
N LYS A 696 8.11 20.21 32.78
CA LYS A 696 7.55 18.90 32.36
C LYS A 696 6.11 19.01 31.82
N ASP A 697 5.35 19.98 32.33
CA ASP A 697 3.96 20.25 31.96
C ASP A 697 3.95 21.38 30.93
N VAL A 698 3.89 21.01 29.64
CA VAL A 698 3.79 21.95 28.51
C VAL A 698 2.73 21.48 27.52
N VAL A 699 2.07 22.43 26.87
CA VAL A 699 1.17 22.16 25.76
C VAL A 699 2.00 21.94 24.50
N ALA A 700 2.07 20.70 24.04
CA ALA A 700 3.03 20.30 23.00
C ALA A 700 2.86 21.05 21.66
N TYR A 701 1.64 21.36 21.23
CA TYR A 701 1.40 22.07 19.97
C TYR A 701 1.77 23.56 20.01
N GLU A 702 1.89 24.14 21.21
CA GLU A 702 2.34 25.53 21.42
C GLU A 702 3.86 25.61 21.62
N ASN A 703 4.48 24.48 21.98
CA ASN A 703 5.89 24.38 22.35
C ASN A 703 6.65 23.42 21.43
N CYS A 704 6.25 23.31 20.17
CA CYS A 704 6.91 22.45 19.18
C CYS A 704 7.73 23.25 18.17
N ARG A 705 8.83 22.67 17.70
CA ARG A 705 9.67 23.20 16.64
C ARG A 705 10.00 22.11 15.60
N PRO A 706 10.07 22.44 14.30
CA PRO A 706 10.50 21.48 13.30
C PRO A 706 11.95 21.05 13.57
N ILE A 707 12.31 19.80 13.27
CA ILE A 707 13.66 19.28 13.54
C ILE A 707 14.76 20.17 12.95
N ARG A 708 14.57 20.68 11.74
CA ARG A 708 15.53 21.56 11.05
C ARG A 708 15.82 22.88 11.77
N ALA A 709 14.93 23.33 12.66
CA ALA A 709 15.17 24.52 13.48
C ALA A 709 16.04 24.23 14.72
N PHE A 710 16.43 22.98 14.93
CA PHE A 710 17.28 22.60 16.05
C PHE A 710 18.69 23.15 15.88
N ASN A 711 19.17 23.90 16.88
CA ASN A 711 20.53 24.40 16.94
C ASN A 711 21.35 23.61 17.97
N PRO A 712 22.31 22.77 17.54
CA PRO A 712 23.16 21.99 18.47
C PRO A 712 24.00 22.85 19.42
N ALA A 713 24.36 24.07 19.03
CA ALA A 713 25.14 24.99 19.88
C ALA A 713 24.29 25.63 20.99
N HIS A 714 22.97 25.74 20.76
CA HIS A 714 22.02 26.32 21.70
C HIS A 714 20.76 25.45 21.81
N PRO A 715 20.87 24.21 22.35
CA PRO A 715 19.77 23.26 22.35
C PRO A 715 18.66 23.71 23.32
N ASP A 716 17.48 23.93 22.77
CA ASP A 716 16.26 24.39 23.46
C ASP A 716 15.28 23.25 23.79
N ILE A 717 15.75 22.00 23.66
CA ILE A 717 15.02 20.77 23.97
C ILE A 717 14.49 20.78 25.40
N ASN A 718 13.22 20.43 25.57
CA ASN A 718 12.59 20.27 26.87
C ASN A 718 12.91 18.92 27.53
N THR A 719 14.06 18.81 28.17
CA THR A 719 14.50 17.57 28.82
C THR A 719 13.53 17.07 29.91
N ALA A 720 12.87 17.97 30.64
CA ALA A 720 11.91 17.62 31.69
C ALA A 720 10.67 16.90 31.12
N TYR A 721 10.16 17.38 29.98
CA TYR A 721 9.06 16.76 29.24
C TYR A 721 9.42 15.33 28.78
N TYR A 722 10.57 15.15 28.14
CA TYR A 722 10.98 13.85 27.60
C TYR A 722 11.27 12.81 28.69
N ILE A 723 11.86 13.22 29.82
CA ILE A 723 12.08 12.34 30.99
C ILE A 723 10.74 11.92 31.61
N GLU A 724 9.77 12.83 31.72
CA GLU A 724 8.44 12.48 32.24
C GLU A 724 7.72 11.49 31.32
N LYS A 725 7.81 11.64 30.00
CA LYS A 725 7.29 10.65 29.05
C LYS A 725 7.94 9.27 29.21
N LEU A 726 9.25 9.22 29.40
CA LEU A 726 9.98 7.97 29.66
C LEU A 726 9.48 7.30 30.94
N ARG A 727 9.32 8.08 32.02
CA ARG A 727 8.79 7.60 33.30
C ARG A 727 7.37 7.04 33.15
N GLN A 728 6.49 7.76 32.44
CA GLN A 728 5.14 7.30 32.18
C GLN A 728 5.11 6.01 31.37
N LEU A 729 6.02 5.86 30.39
CA LEU A 729 6.16 4.62 29.64
C LEU A 729 6.59 3.47 30.55
N LYS A 730 7.65 3.63 31.36
CA LYS A 730 8.10 2.60 32.30
C LYS A 730 6.98 2.18 33.26
N ARG A 731 6.25 3.14 33.84
CA ARG A 731 5.15 2.87 34.78
C ARG A 731 4.08 1.94 34.23
N ARG A 732 3.86 1.94 32.91
CA ARG A 732 2.89 1.03 32.26
C ARG A 732 3.30 -0.45 32.34
N PHE A 733 4.56 -0.73 32.63
CA PHE A 733 5.11 -2.08 32.73
C PHE A 733 5.39 -2.50 34.18
N ASP A 734 5.25 -1.61 35.16
CA ASP A 734 5.43 -1.92 36.58
C ASP A 734 4.66 -3.17 37.04
N PRO A 735 3.42 -3.46 36.58
CA PRO A 735 2.71 -4.70 36.94
C PRO A 735 3.42 -6.01 36.53
N PHE A 736 4.37 -5.96 35.58
CA PHE A 736 5.13 -7.12 35.10
C PHE A 736 6.56 -7.17 35.62
N LEU A 737 6.96 -6.17 36.40
CA LEU A 737 8.25 -6.16 37.07
C LEU A 737 8.16 -6.95 38.38
N PRO A 738 9.24 -7.63 38.82
CA PRO A 738 9.31 -8.18 40.16
C PRO A 738 9.03 -7.05 41.15
N GLN A 739 8.00 -7.22 41.99
CA GLN A 739 7.76 -6.27 43.06
C GLN A 739 8.92 -6.35 44.06
N GLU A 740 9.41 -5.20 44.52
CA GLU A 740 10.27 -5.20 45.70
C GLU A 740 9.48 -5.83 46.85
N PRO A 741 10.03 -6.82 47.57
CA PRO A 741 9.36 -7.39 48.72
C PRO A 741 9.03 -6.25 49.68
N THR A 742 7.74 -6.10 50.00
CA THR A 742 7.32 -5.09 50.95
C THR A 742 7.81 -5.51 52.34
N LEU A 743 7.88 -4.56 53.28
CA LEU A 743 8.13 -4.86 54.71
C LEU A 743 7.10 -5.86 55.31
N PHE A 744 6.02 -6.16 54.59
CA PHE A 744 4.99 -7.14 54.97
C PHE A 744 5.21 -8.52 54.35
N ASP A 745 6.16 -8.67 53.41
CA ASP A 745 6.54 -9.94 52.76
C ASP A 745 7.78 -10.58 53.41
N LEU A 746 8.32 -9.98 54.49
CA LEU A 746 9.49 -10.43 55.26
C LEU A 746 9.10 -11.01 56.63
#